data_AF-A0A9W3GB53-F1
#
_entry.id   AF-A0A9W3GB53-F1
#
_cell.length_a   1.000
_cell.length_b   1.000
_cell.length_c   1.000
_cell.angle_alpha   90.00
_cell.angle_beta   90.00
_cell.angle_gamma   90.00
#
_symmetry.space_group_name_H-M   'P 1'
#
loop_
_entity.id
_entity.type
_entity.pdbx_description
1 polymer ?
#
loop_
_entity_poly.entity_id
_entity_poly.type
_entity_poly.pdbx_seq_one_letter_code
_entity_poly.pdbx_strand_id
1 'polypeptide(L)'
;MRCVLCACEAPQWGRRARGAGRVSCKNIKPECPTLACGQPRQLPGHCCQTCPQERSGPEKQPTGLAFEYPRDPEHRSYSDRGEPGAEDRARGDGHTDFVALLTGPKSQAVARARVSLLRSSLRFSISYRRLDRPTRIRFSDSTGSVLFEHPAAPTQDGLVCGVWRAVPRLSLRLLRAEQLHVALVTPTHPLGEVWGPLIRHRALAAETFSAILTLEGPPQQGTGGIALLTLSDTEDSLHFLLLFRGLLESRSGGKWDVGSTCEEGRESTCLSEVSTWVAVAGPAQVPLRLQILHQGKLLRELQANASAQEPGFAEVLPNLTTQEMDWLALGELQMALERAGGPGLRISGHIAARQSCDVLQSVLCGADALTPVQTGAAGSASLTLLGNGSLIYQVQVVGTGSEVVAMTLETKPQRRNQHTVLCHMAGLQLGRHMAVGVCPGLGARGAHMLLQNELFLNVGTKDFPDGELRGHVAALPYSGHSARHDTLPVPLAGALVLPPVQSQAAGHAWLSLDTHCHLHYEVLLAGLGGSEQGTITAHLLGPPGMPGPRRLLKGFYGPEAQGVVKDLEPELLRHLAQGTASLLITTKGSPQGELQGQVHIANQCEVGGLRLAAAGAEEAQVPGVPDAVVAALPAVLGPDTPAPAKPGGLGRLRDPNTCFFEGQQRPHGARWAPNYDPLCSLCTCQRRTVICDPVVCPPPSCPSPVQAPDQCCPVCPEKQDVRDLLGLPRNRDPGEGCYFDGDRSWRAAGTRWHPIVPPFGLIKCAVCTCK
;
A
#
# COMPACT_ATOMS: atom_id res chain seq x y z
N MET A 1 46.09 7.90 -0.64
CA MET A 1 45.33 7.83 0.63
C MET A 1 46.31 7.70 1.80
N ARG A 2 46.28 8.61 2.79
CA ARG A 2 47.14 8.53 3.98
C ARG A 2 46.42 7.68 5.04
N CYS A 3 46.97 6.53 5.41
CA CYS A 3 46.40 5.61 6.40
C CYS A 3 46.67 6.11 7.82
N VAL A 4 45.83 6.99 8.36
CA VAL A 4 45.98 7.52 9.71
C VAL A 4 44.71 7.32 10.52
N LEU A 5 44.87 6.89 11.75
CA LEU A 5 43.82 6.83 12.75
C LEU A 5 44.07 7.95 13.75
N CYS A 6 43.11 8.87 13.88
CA CYS A 6 43.19 10.02 14.77
C CYS A 6 42.26 9.82 15.98
N ALA A 7 42.80 10.04 17.17
CA ALA A 7 42.05 10.03 18.41
C ALA A 7 42.16 11.40 19.10
N CYS A 8 41.07 11.87 19.69
CA CYS A 8 41.07 13.08 20.52
C CYS A 8 41.49 12.70 21.94
N GLU A 9 42.61 13.23 22.42
CA GLU A 9 43.04 13.06 23.81
C GLU A 9 42.41 14.14 24.70
N ALA A 10 41.85 13.73 25.83
CA ALA A 10 41.25 14.65 26.79
C ALA A 10 42.33 15.53 27.46
N PRO A 11 42.04 16.82 27.73
CA PRO A 11 43.02 17.70 28.33
C PRO A 11 43.34 17.24 29.76
N GLN A 12 44.63 17.17 30.08
CA GLN A 12 45.09 16.83 31.42
C GLN A 12 44.78 18.00 32.36
N TRP A 13 44.11 17.72 33.48
CA TRP A 13 43.52 18.73 34.36
C TRP A 13 44.59 19.43 35.23
N GLY A 14 45.30 20.40 34.66
CA GLY A 14 46.11 21.35 35.43
C GLY A 14 45.23 22.44 36.04
N ARG A 15 45.40 22.72 37.34
CA ARG A 15 44.68 23.81 38.02
C ARG A 15 45.04 25.13 37.34
N ARG A 16 44.07 25.73 36.65
CA ARG A 16 44.07 27.05 35.95
C ARG A 16 44.45 27.02 34.46
N ALA A 17 43.59 26.42 33.63
CA ALA A 17 43.05 26.99 32.38
C ALA A 17 42.37 25.87 31.57
N ARG A 18 41.17 26.12 31.03
CA ARG A 18 40.50 25.20 30.10
C ARG A 18 41.12 25.36 28.70
N GLY A 19 41.94 24.40 28.28
CA GLY A 19 42.39 24.29 26.89
C GLY A 19 41.50 23.33 26.08
N ALA A 20 41.31 23.62 24.79
CA ALA A 20 40.59 22.75 23.86
C ALA A 20 41.36 21.42 23.64
N GLY A 21 40.64 20.30 23.53
CA GLY A 21 41.21 18.95 23.37
C GLY A 21 42.11 18.83 22.13
N ARG A 22 43.22 18.10 22.25
CA ARG A 22 44.21 17.94 21.18
C ARG A 22 43.96 16.63 20.44
N VAL A 23 43.96 16.68 19.10
CA VAL A 23 43.83 15.51 18.24
C VAL A 23 45.22 14.92 17.98
N SER A 24 45.40 13.65 18.31
CA SER A 24 46.63 12.88 18.10
C SER A 24 46.37 11.80 17.05
N CYS A 25 47.13 11.83 15.95
CA CYS A 25 46.97 10.92 14.82
C CYS A 25 48.17 9.99 14.70
N LYS A 26 47.91 8.70 14.48
CA LYS A 26 48.95 7.68 14.27
C LYS A 26 48.74 6.94 12.95
N ASN A 27 49.82 6.52 12.33
CA ASN A 27 49.80 5.78 11.06
C ASN A 27 49.53 4.30 11.34
N ILE A 28 48.48 3.75 10.72
CA ILE A 28 48.03 2.37 10.95
C ILE A 28 48.47 1.39 9.84
N LYS A 29 49.24 1.86 8.84
CA LYS A 29 49.77 1.00 7.78
C LYS A 29 50.65 -0.18 8.28
N PRO A 30 51.46 -0.08 9.35
CA PRO A 30 52.24 -1.22 9.86
C PRO A 30 51.42 -2.21 10.68
N GLU A 31 50.15 -1.92 11.00
CA GLU A 31 49.25 -2.82 11.74
C GLU A 31 48.46 -3.76 10.81
N CYS A 32 48.68 -3.68 9.49
CA CYS A 32 48.05 -4.58 8.52
C CYS A 32 48.66 -5.99 8.59
N PRO A 33 47.82 -7.05 8.56
CA PRO A 33 48.30 -8.43 8.59
C PRO A 33 49.11 -8.79 7.32
N THR A 34 50.20 -9.55 7.49
CA THR A 34 51.05 -10.00 6.37
C THR A 34 50.36 -11.08 5.55
N LEU A 35 50.20 -10.85 4.24
CA LEU A 35 49.55 -11.79 3.32
C LEU A 35 50.57 -12.61 2.53
N ALA A 36 50.33 -13.92 2.38
CA ALA A 36 51.23 -14.88 1.73
C ALA A 36 50.90 -15.14 0.24
N CYS A 37 50.41 -14.14 -0.50
CA CYS A 37 50.09 -14.29 -1.92
C CYS A 37 51.09 -13.54 -2.82
N GLY A 38 51.32 -14.05 -4.03
CA GLY A 38 52.34 -13.53 -4.94
C GLY A 38 52.11 -12.10 -5.47
N GLN A 39 50.86 -11.61 -5.49
CA GLN A 39 50.52 -10.22 -5.87
C GLN A 39 49.29 -9.68 -5.09
N PRO A 40 49.49 -9.14 -3.88
CA PRO A 40 48.43 -8.49 -3.12
C PRO A 40 48.03 -7.14 -3.75
N ARG A 41 46.72 -6.86 -3.85
CA ARG A 41 46.20 -5.61 -4.45
C ARG A 41 45.43 -4.79 -3.42
N GLN A 42 45.62 -3.46 -3.45
CA GLN A 42 44.91 -2.51 -2.58
C GLN A 42 43.64 -2.00 -3.27
N LEU A 43 42.46 -2.26 -2.68
CA LEU A 43 41.18 -1.76 -3.19
C LEU A 43 41.01 -0.26 -2.85
N PRO A 44 40.37 0.53 -3.73
CA PRO A 44 40.11 1.95 -3.47
C PRO A 44 39.24 2.12 -2.22
N GLY A 45 39.65 3.00 -1.30
CA GLY A 45 38.99 3.22 -0.01
C GLY A 45 39.48 2.36 1.16
N HIS A 46 40.29 1.32 0.91
CA HIS A 46 40.77 0.40 1.94
C HIS A 46 42.27 0.58 2.25
N CYS A 47 42.64 0.51 3.54
CA CYS A 47 44.02 0.75 3.97
C CYS A 47 44.95 -0.47 3.83
N CYS A 48 44.46 -1.70 4.08
CA CYS A 48 45.24 -2.94 3.95
C CYS A 48 45.02 -3.61 2.58
N GLN A 49 46.02 -4.33 2.08
CA GLN A 49 45.95 -5.06 0.80
C GLN A 49 45.17 -6.37 0.96
N THR A 50 44.64 -6.91 -0.14
CA THR A 50 43.87 -8.15 -0.18
C THR A 50 44.27 -9.01 -1.39
N CYS A 51 44.24 -10.34 -1.26
CA CYS A 51 44.55 -11.26 -2.36
C CYS A 51 43.30 -11.52 -3.22
N PRO A 52 43.38 -11.47 -4.56
CA PRO A 52 42.27 -11.82 -5.44
C PRO A 52 42.01 -13.34 -5.45
N GLN A 53 40.73 -13.77 -5.41
CA GLN A 53 40.33 -15.18 -5.49
C GLN A 53 40.40 -15.69 -6.94
N GLU A 54 41.25 -16.69 -7.22
CA GLU A 54 41.25 -17.44 -8.49
C GLU A 54 40.31 -18.66 -8.41
N ARG A 55 39.51 -18.85 -9.48
CA ARG A 55 38.61 -19.99 -9.68
C ARG A 55 39.37 -21.23 -10.14
N SER A 56 39.18 -22.35 -9.45
CA SER A 56 39.45 -23.71 -9.95
C SER A 56 38.12 -24.46 -10.16
N GLY A 57 37.85 -24.98 -11.37
CA GLY A 57 36.71 -25.87 -11.66
C GLY A 57 37.08 -27.35 -11.58
N PRO A 58 36.30 -28.29 -12.17
CA PRO A 58 34.83 -28.38 -12.26
C PRO A 58 34.31 -29.66 -11.56
N GLU A 59 33.17 -29.62 -10.86
CA GLU A 59 32.53 -30.87 -10.37
C GLU A 59 30.99 -30.81 -10.44
N LYS A 60 30.46 -31.80 -11.15
CA LYS A 60 29.09 -32.27 -11.43
C LYS A 60 27.89 -31.48 -10.87
N GLN A 61 27.03 -31.09 -11.81
CA GLN A 61 25.70 -30.54 -11.60
C GLN A 61 24.63 -31.65 -11.49
N PRO A 62 23.77 -31.64 -10.47
CA PRO A 62 22.46 -32.30 -10.54
C PRO A 62 21.50 -31.41 -11.36
N THR A 63 20.77 -32.08 -12.24
CA THR A 63 19.74 -31.55 -13.13
C THR A 63 18.59 -30.89 -12.35
N GLY A 64 18.28 -29.65 -12.73
CA GLY A 64 17.11 -28.88 -12.27
C GLY A 64 16.97 -27.65 -13.16
N LEU A 65 16.43 -27.84 -14.36
CA LEU A 65 16.34 -26.82 -15.40
C LEU A 65 15.26 -25.78 -15.02
N ALA A 66 15.69 -24.59 -14.63
CA ALA A 66 14.95 -23.36 -14.87
C ALA A 66 15.22 -22.94 -16.32
N PHE A 67 14.18 -22.87 -17.14
CA PHE A 67 14.30 -22.44 -18.54
C PHE A 67 14.48 -20.92 -18.59
N GLU A 68 15.61 -20.49 -19.12
CA GLU A 68 15.99 -19.09 -19.34
C GLU A 68 15.92 -18.82 -20.86
N TYR A 69 15.29 -17.70 -21.25
CA TYR A 69 15.06 -17.35 -22.66
C TYR A 69 16.36 -17.25 -23.47
N PRO A 70 16.45 -17.84 -24.68
CA PRO A 70 17.54 -17.58 -25.62
C PRO A 70 17.43 -16.14 -26.16
N ARG A 71 18.47 -15.33 -25.97
CA ARG A 71 18.61 -14.01 -26.60
C ARG A 71 19.63 -14.11 -27.73
N ASP A 72 19.23 -13.69 -28.92
CA ASP A 72 20.13 -13.55 -30.06
C ASP A 72 21.14 -12.39 -29.85
N PRO A 73 22.38 -12.52 -30.38
CA PRO A 73 23.51 -11.70 -29.96
C PRO A 73 23.83 -10.54 -30.91
N GLU A 74 23.00 -9.51 -31.03
CA GLU A 74 23.40 -8.29 -31.79
C GLU A 74 23.13 -6.91 -31.15
N HIS A 75 22.56 -6.82 -29.95
CA HIS A 75 22.47 -5.52 -29.25
C HIS A 75 23.42 -5.41 -28.05
N ARG A 76 24.69 -5.17 -28.35
CA ARG A 76 25.66 -4.56 -27.42
C ARG A 76 25.44 -3.05 -27.36
N SER A 77 24.73 -2.55 -26.35
CA SER A 77 25.03 -1.29 -25.65
C SER A 77 23.96 -0.94 -24.60
N TYR A 78 24.14 -1.42 -23.37
CA TYR A 78 24.24 -0.57 -22.16
C TYR A 78 24.37 -1.47 -20.92
N SER A 79 25.62 -1.74 -20.55
CA SER A 79 26.03 -2.01 -19.18
C SER A 79 27.46 -1.53 -19.11
N ASP A 80 27.61 -0.21 -19.02
CA ASP A 80 28.83 0.36 -18.48
C ASP A 80 28.49 1.18 -17.23
N ARG A 81 29.38 1.07 -16.26
CA ARG A 81 29.28 1.62 -14.91
C ARG A 81 29.17 3.14 -14.96
N GLY A 82 28.02 3.66 -14.55
CA GLY A 82 27.84 5.00 -14.03
C GLY A 82 27.30 4.92 -12.61
N GLU A 83 27.72 5.83 -11.74
CA GLU A 83 27.19 5.94 -10.37
C GLU A 83 25.66 6.07 -10.34
N PRO A 84 24.97 5.58 -9.30
CA PRO A 84 23.52 5.60 -9.24
C PRO A 84 23.00 7.04 -9.13
N GLY A 85 22.46 7.55 -10.22
CA GLY A 85 21.69 8.79 -10.25
C GLY A 85 20.38 8.65 -9.47
N ALA A 86 19.90 9.76 -8.94
CA ALA A 86 18.73 9.85 -8.04
C ALA A 86 17.38 9.43 -8.68
N GLU A 87 17.33 9.01 -9.93
CA GLU A 87 16.10 8.62 -10.64
C GLU A 87 15.77 7.11 -10.53
N ASP A 88 16.70 6.26 -10.10
CA ASP A 88 16.45 4.82 -9.88
C ASP A 88 15.74 4.50 -8.55
N ARG A 89 15.32 5.53 -7.79
CA ARG A 89 14.52 5.35 -6.55
C ARG A 89 13.01 5.22 -6.79
N ALA A 90 12.52 5.35 -8.03
CA ALA A 90 11.09 5.37 -8.31
C ALA A 90 10.49 4.05 -8.84
N ARG A 91 11.29 3.04 -9.22
CA ARG A 91 10.77 1.79 -9.82
C ARG A 91 11.23 0.51 -9.10
N GLY A 92 11.20 0.56 -7.77
CA GLY A 92 11.39 -0.59 -6.89
C GLY A 92 10.38 -0.58 -5.75
N ASP A 93 9.11 -0.33 -6.06
CA ASP A 93 8.07 -0.45 -5.05
C ASP A 93 8.04 -1.90 -4.58
N GLY A 94 8.24 -2.13 -3.28
CA GLY A 94 8.45 -3.45 -2.67
C GLY A 94 7.19 -4.32 -2.67
N HIS A 95 6.37 -4.23 -3.71
CA HIS A 95 5.17 -5.00 -3.92
C HIS A 95 5.46 -6.35 -4.60
N THR A 96 4.67 -7.35 -4.26
CA THR A 96 4.69 -8.66 -4.92
C THR A 96 3.29 -9.00 -5.39
N ASP A 97 3.17 -9.29 -6.68
CA ASP A 97 1.89 -9.53 -7.34
C ASP A 97 1.60 -11.02 -7.53
N PHE A 98 0.33 -11.36 -7.32
CA PHE A 98 -0.23 -12.70 -7.41
C PHE A 98 -1.51 -12.67 -8.26
N VAL A 99 -1.80 -13.79 -8.91
CA VAL A 99 -3.02 -13.99 -9.69
C VAL A 99 -3.67 -15.32 -9.33
N ALA A 100 -5.00 -15.37 -9.39
CA ALA A 100 -5.76 -16.61 -9.28
C ALA A 100 -6.83 -16.68 -10.37
N LEU A 101 -6.89 -17.84 -11.03
CA LEU A 101 -8.05 -18.29 -11.80
C LEU A 101 -9.04 -18.94 -10.84
N LEU A 102 -10.25 -18.41 -10.77
CA LEU A 102 -11.31 -18.92 -9.90
C LEU A 102 -12.37 -19.61 -10.77
N THR A 103 -12.53 -20.91 -10.57
CA THR A 103 -13.62 -21.69 -11.16
C THR A 103 -14.30 -22.53 -10.08
N GLY A 104 -15.50 -23.03 -10.37
CA GLY A 104 -16.30 -23.79 -9.40
C GLY A 104 -16.81 -25.08 -10.02
N PRO A 105 -16.67 -26.25 -9.38
CA PRO A 105 -17.09 -27.54 -9.96
C PRO A 105 -18.60 -27.63 -10.20
N LYS A 106 -19.39 -26.72 -9.62
CA LYS A 106 -20.85 -26.62 -9.80
C LYS A 106 -21.31 -25.33 -10.48
N SER A 107 -20.37 -24.51 -10.97
CA SER A 107 -20.66 -23.20 -11.55
C SER A 107 -20.04 -23.03 -12.93
N GLN A 108 -20.68 -22.20 -13.76
CA GLN A 108 -20.18 -21.70 -15.04
C GLN A 108 -19.43 -20.36 -14.87
N ALA A 109 -19.41 -19.84 -13.65
CA ALA A 109 -18.73 -18.61 -13.32
C ALA A 109 -17.22 -18.78 -13.44
N VAL A 110 -16.59 -17.75 -13.97
CA VAL A 110 -15.14 -17.62 -14.01
C VAL A 110 -14.82 -16.26 -13.42
N ALA A 111 -13.88 -16.25 -12.49
CA ALA A 111 -13.39 -15.01 -11.91
C ALA A 111 -11.87 -14.98 -11.91
N ARG A 112 -11.36 -13.77 -11.92
CA ARG A 112 -9.94 -13.45 -11.93
C ARG A 112 -9.64 -12.60 -10.72
N ALA A 113 -8.78 -13.08 -9.83
CA ALA A 113 -8.28 -12.28 -8.72
C ALA A 113 -6.85 -11.83 -9.00
N ARG A 114 -6.59 -10.54 -8.86
CA ARG A 114 -5.24 -9.96 -8.77
C ARG A 114 -5.02 -9.50 -7.34
N VAL A 115 -3.89 -9.89 -6.76
CA VAL A 115 -3.55 -9.57 -5.37
C VAL A 115 -2.13 -9.02 -5.31
N SER A 116 -1.96 -7.85 -4.69
CA SER A 116 -0.67 -7.19 -4.53
C SER A 116 -0.35 -7.07 -3.04
N LEU A 117 0.77 -7.68 -2.63
CA LEU A 117 1.31 -7.56 -1.28
C LEU A 117 2.27 -6.38 -1.23
N LEU A 118 1.91 -5.32 -0.50
CA LEU A 118 2.81 -4.19 -0.25
C LEU A 118 2.95 -4.00 1.27
N ARG A 119 4.20 -4.04 1.74
CA ARG A 119 4.58 -4.07 3.16
C ARG A 119 3.98 -5.30 3.89
N SER A 120 2.81 -5.15 4.49
CA SER A 120 2.08 -6.19 5.25
C SER A 120 0.57 -6.13 4.98
N SER A 121 0.16 -5.50 3.89
CA SER A 121 -1.24 -5.40 3.48
C SER A 121 -1.43 -6.02 2.11
N LEU A 122 -2.41 -6.91 1.98
CA LEU A 122 -2.83 -7.48 0.71
C LEU A 122 -3.95 -6.63 0.13
N ARG A 123 -3.73 -6.10 -1.07
CA ARG A 123 -4.74 -5.42 -1.86
C ARG A 123 -5.23 -6.38 -2.92
N PHE A 124 -6.53 -6.44 -3.15
CA PHE A 124 -7.07 -7.34 -4.14
C PHE A 124 -8.14 -6.67 -4.98
N SER A 125 -8.15 -7.04 -6.25
CA SER A 125 -9.14 -6.68 -7.24
C SER A 125 -9.61 -7.95 -7.93
N ILE A 126 -10.90 -8.25 -7.86
CA ILE A 126 -11.48 -9.47 -8.40
C ILE A 126 -12.54 -9.13 -9.44
N SER A 127 -12.30 -9.49 -10.68
CA SER A 127 -13.28 -9.36 -11.77
C SER A 127 -13.92 -10.71 -12.05
N TYR A 128 -15.21 -10.72 -12.36
CA TYR A 128 -15.95 -11.98 -12.57
C TYR A 128 -16.91 -11.90 -13.76
N ARG A 129 -17.25 -13.07 -14.30
CA ARG A 129 -18.22 -13.27 -15.38
C ARG A 129 -19.11 -14.46 -15.05
N ARG A 130 -20.39 -14.37 -15.42
CA ARG A 130 -21.42 -15.42 -15.22
C ARG A 130 -21.56 -15.90 -13.77
N LEU A 131 -21.34 -14.99 -12.81
CA LEU A 131 -21.55 -15.21 -11.37
C LEU A 131 -22.65 -14.27 -10.88
N ASP A 132 -23.51 -14.78 -10.00
CA ASP A 132 -24.45 -13.94 -9.25
C ASP A 132 -23.70 -12.96 -8.33
N ARG A 133 -24.39 -11.90 -7.88
CA ARG A 133 -23.77 -10.84 -7.07
C ARG A 133 -23.09 -11.44 -5.81
N PRO A 134 -21.76 -11.39 -5.69
CA PRO A 134 -21.06 -11.96 -4.55
C PRO A 134 -21.37 -11.15 -3.29
N THR A 135 -21.43 -11.85 -2.16
CA THR A 135 -21.68 -11.25 -0.83
C THR A 135 -20.41 -11.12 -0.02
N ARG A 136 -19.48 -12.07 -0.16
CA ARG A 136 -18.20 -12.10 0.57
C ARG A 136 -17.08 -12.64 -0.30
N ILE A 137 -15.86 -12.18 0.00
CA ILE A 137 -14.60 -12.75 -0.45
C ILE A 137 -13.99 -13.47 0.74
N ARG A 138 -13.53 -14.69 0.52
CA ARG A 138 -12.93 -15.54 1.56
C ARG A 138 -11.51 -15.91 1.15
N PHE A 139 -10.55 -15.70 2.05
CA PHE A 139 -9.20 -16.22 1.93
C PHE A 139 -9.04 -17.42 2.85
N SER A 140 -8.57 -18.54 2.33
CA SER A 140 -8.37 -19.78 3.06
C SER A 140 -6.99 -20.38 2.81
N ASP A 141 -6.58 -21.30 3.67
CA ASP A 141 -5.43 -22.15 3.39
C ASP A 141 -5.79 -23.33 2.46
N SER A 142 -4.83 -24.22 2.19
CA SER A 142 -5.00 -25.43 1.39
C SER A 142 -5.92 -26.48 2.04
N THR A 143 -6.18 -26.39 3.34
CA THR A 143 -7.11 -27.28 4.06
C THR A 143 -8.55 -26.75 4.06
N GLY A 144 -8.77 -25.53 3.55
CA GLY A 144 -10.06 -24.85 3.54
C GLY A 144 -10.36 -24.06 4.82
N SER A 145 -9.39 -23.92 5.74
CA SER A 145 -9.56 -23.09 6.94
C SER A 145 -9.59 -21.62 6.57
N VAL A 146 -10.56 -20.88 7.10
CA VAL A 146 -10.78 -19.47 6.77
C VAL A 146 -9.80 -18.60 7.54
N LEU A 147 -9.01 -17.81 6.81
CA LEU A 147 -8.02 -16.90 7.37
C LEU A 147 -8.51 -15.44 7.38
N PHE A 148 -9.34 -15.06 6.42
CA PHE A 148 -9.90 -13.72 6.32
C PHE A 148 -11.19 -13.72 5.48
N GLU A 149 -12.17 -12.89 5.87
CA GLU A 149 -13.37 -12.61 5.08
C GLU A 149 -13.53 -11.11 4.87
N HIS A 150 -14.00 -10.73 3.69
CA HIS A 150 -14.29 -9.34 3.33
C HIS A 150 -15.68 -9.25 2.69
N PRO A 151 -16.52 -8.27 3.07
CA PRO A 151 -17.79 -8.05 2.37
C PRO A 151 -17.54 -7.65 0.92
N ALA A 152 -18.23 -8.29 -0.02
CA ALA A 152 -18.13 -7.95 -1.42
C ALA A 152 -19.13 -6.83 -1.74
N ALA A 153 -18.62 -5.66 -2.12
CA ALA A 153 -19.39 -4.57 -2.69
C ALA A 153 -19.04 -4.45 -4.18
N PRO A 154 -19.68 -5.23 -5.08
CA PRO A 154 -19.35 -5.20 -6.49
C PRO A 154 -19.77 -3.88 -7.13
N THR A 155 -18.91 -3.35 -8.00
CA THR A 155 -19.21 -2.22 -8.88
C THR A 155 -20.16 -2.63 -10.01
N GLN A 156 -20.67 -1.66 -10.77
CA GLN A 156 -21.56 -1.91 -11.92
C GLN A 156 -20.92 -2.82 -12.99
N ASP A 157 -19.60 -2.84 -13.10
CA ASP A 157 -18.85 -3.64 -14.09
C ASP A 157 -18.51 -5.06 -13.62
N GLY A 158 -18.90 -5.46 -12.40
CA GLY A 158 -18.57 -6.77 -11.83
C GLY A 158 -17.12 -6.86 -11.33
N LEU A 159 -16.59 -5.76 -10.79
CA LEU A 159 -15.31 -5.70 -10.08
C LEU A 159 -15.56 -5.61 -8.57
N VAL A 160 -14.81 -6.38 -7.78
CA VAL A 160 -14.82 -6.32 -6.32
C VAL A 160 -13.43 -5.95 -5.82
N CYS A 161 -13.37 -4.93 -4.97
CA CYS A 161 -12.14 -4.35 -4.44
C CYS A 161 -12.07 -4.56 -2.93
N GLY A 162 -10.87 -4.78 -2.40
CA GLY A 162 -10.69 -4.84 -0.95
C GLY A 162 -9.24 -4.83 -0.50
N VAL A 163 -9.07 -4.68 0.82
CA VAL A 163 -7.75 -4.64 1.46
C VAL A 163 -7.79 -5.47 2.74
N TRP A 164 -6.86 -6.40 2.87
CA TRP A 164 -6.54 -7.08 4.11
C TRP A 164 -5.31 -6.41 4.74
N ARG A 165 -5.55 -5.58 5.77
CA ARG A 165 -4.50 -4.88 6.50
C ARG A 165 -3.90 -5.76 7.58
N ALA A 166 -2.62 -5.53 7.91
CA ALA A 166 -1.90 -6.22 8.98
C ALA A 166 -1.98 -7.76 8.87
N VAL A 167 -1.65 -8.27 7.69
CA VAL A 167 -1.75 -9.71 7.39
C VAL A 167 -0.85 -10.52 8.35
N PRO A 168 -1.38 -11.55 9.03
CA PRO A 168 -0.62 -12.37 9.95
C PRO A 168 0.61 -13.02 9.29
N ARG A 169 1.69 -13.19 10.05
CA ARG A 169 2.94 -13.81 9.55
C ARG A 169 2.72 -15.21 8.99
N LEU A 170 1.80 -15.99 9.55
CA LEU A 170 1.44 -17.32 9.05
C LEU A 170 0.84 -17.24 7.64
N SER A 171 -0.15 -16.35 7.43
CA SER A 171 -0.78 -16.12 6.13
C SER A 171 0.22 -15.62 5.08
N LEU A 172 1.18 -14.77 5.47
CA LEU A 172 2.28 -14.36 4.58
C LEU A 172 3.20 -15.51 4.18
N ARG A 173 3.44 -16.50 5.05
CA ARG A 173 4.20 -17.72 4.70
C ARG A 173 3.41 -18.59 3.72
N LEU A 174 2.11 -18.78 3.96
CA LEU A 174 1.23 -19.53 3.06
C LEU A 174 1.16 -18.88 1.68
N LEU A 175 1.07 -17.55 1.60
CA LEU A 175 1.07 -16.81 0.34
C LEU A 175 2.40 -17.01 -0.43
N ARG A 176 3.55 -16.93 0.25
CA ARG A 176 4.86 -17.17 -0.39
C ARG A 176 5.05 -18.60 -0.87
N ALA A 177 4.36 -19.55 -0.24
CA ALA A 177 4.36 -20.96 -0.61
C ALA A 177 3.22 -21.32 -1.59
N GLU A 178 2.47 -20.34 -2.10
CA GLU A 178 1.34 -20.52 -3.03
C GLU A 178 0.22 -21.44 -2.49
N GLN A 179 0.07 -21.49 -1.16
CA GLN A 179 -0.95 -22.30 -0.47
C GLN A 179 -2.18 -21.49 -0.05
N LEU A 180 -2.17 -20.18 -0.30
CA LEU A 180 -3.30 -19.31 0.00
C LEU A 180 -4.32 -19.37 -1.16
N HIS A 181 -5.56 -19.64 -0.83
CA HIS A 181 -6.67 -19.71 -1.77
C HIS A 181 -7.61 -18.52 -1.57
N VAL A 182 -8.26 -18.08 -2.63
CA VAL A 182 -9.31 -17.07 -2.57
C VAL A 182 -10.60 -17.63 -3.18
N ALA A 183 -11.74 -17.28 -2.60
CA ALA A 183 -13.06 -17.74 -3.03
C ALA A 183 -14.08 -16.59 -3.03
N LEU A 184 -14.98 -16.61 -4.01
CA LEU A 184 -16.17 -15.73 -4.05
C LEU A 184 -17.37 -16.48 -3.51
N VAL A 185 -18.05 -15.88 -2.52
CA VAL A 185 -19.20 -16.46 -1.83
C VAL A 185 -20.47 -15.76 -2.29
N THR A 186 -21.43 -16.54 -2.80
CA THR A 186 -22.76 -16.08 -3.22
C THR A 186 -23.81 -16.54 -2.20
N PRO A 187 -25.03 -15.95 -2.19
CA PRO A 187 -26.09 -16.38 -1.28
C PRO A 187 -26.46 -17.87 -1.45
N THR A 188 -26.35 -18.39 -2.67
CA THR A 188 -26.65 -19.78 -3.04
C THR A 188 -25.53 -20.75 -2.64
N HIS A 189 -24.28 -20.27 -2.53
CA HIS A 189 -23.10 -21.09 -2.23
C HIS A 189 -22.28 -20.51 -1.06
N PRO A 190 -22.66 -20.80 0.20
CA PRO A 190 -22.02 -20.22 1.39
C PRO A 190 -20.58 -20.70 1.65
N LEU A 191 -20.19 -21.81 1.03
CA LEU A 191 -18.82 -22.34 1.09
C LEU A 191 -17.88 -21.68 0.06
N GLY A 192 -18.42 -20.90 -0.88
CA GLY A 192 -17.71 -20.35 -2.02
C GLY A 192 -18.15 -21.03 -3.32
N GLU A 193 -18.61 -20.24 -4.29
CA GLU A 193 -19.06 -20.76 -5.59
C GLU A 193 -17.89 -21.02 -6.53
N VAL A 194 -16.95 -20.06 -6.60
CA VAL A 194 -15.72 -20.15 -7.39
C VAL A 194 -14.51 -19.86 -6.52
N TRP A 195 -13.43 -20.62 -6.73
CA TRP A 195 -12.22 -20.53 -5.90
C TRP A 195 -10.97 -20.95 -6.66
N GLY A 196 -9.80 -20.57 -6.15
CA GLY A 196 -8.51 -20.94 -6.75
C GLY A 196 -7.30 -20.49 -5.92
N PRO A 197 -6.11 -21.09 -6.17
CA PRO A 197 -4.87 -20.73 -5.49
C PRO A 197 -4.30 -19.42 -6.02
N LEU A 198 -3.62 -18.68 -5.14
CA LEU A 198 -2.85 -17.49 -5.51
C LEU A 198 -1.45 -17.90 -5.96
N ILE A 199 -1.15 -17.62 -7.23
CA ILE A 199 0.11 -17.97 -7.88
C ILE A 199 0.91 -16.70 -8.11
N ARG A 200 2.21 -16.73 -7.84
CA ARG A 200 3.08 -15.59 -8.11
C ARG A 200 3.48 -15.58 -9.58
N HIS A 201 3.28 -14.47 -10.28
CA HIS A 201 3.72 -14.35 -11.67
C HIS A 201 4.37 -12.99 -11.96
N ARG A 202 5.56 -13.00 -12.59
CA ARG A 202 6.32 -11.77 -12.85
C ARG A 202 5.66 -10.87 -13.90
N ALA A 203 4.96 -11.45 -14.88
CA ALA A 203 4.32 -10.69 -15.96
C ALA A 203 3.14 -9.81 -15.48
N LEU A 204 2.68 -9.97 -14.23
CA LEU A 204 1.59 -9.14 -13.68
C LEU A 204 1.94 -7.66 -13.61
N ALA A 205 3.20 -7.33 -13.32
CA ALA A 205 3.64 -5.94 -13.19
C ALA A 205 3.44 -5.14 -14.49
N ALA A 206 3.72 -5.78 -15.64
CA ALA A 206 3.62 -5.16 -16.96
C ALA A 206 2.25 -5.35 -17.65
N GLU A 207 1.29 -6.01 -16.97
CA GLU A 207 0.02 -6.38 -17.57
C GLU A 207 -0.77 -5.17 -18.06
N THR A 208 -1.13 -5.20 -19.35
CA THR A 208 -1.84 -4.12 -20.04
C THR A 208 -3.28 -4.50 -20.38
N PHE A 209 -3.46 -5.72 -20.88
CA PHE A 209 -4.77 -6.24 -21.26
C PHE A 209 -5.04 -7.55 -20.54
N SER A 210 -6.32 -7.88 -20.43
CA SER A 210 -6.75 -9.12 -19.82
C SER A 210 -8.02 -9.66 -20.46
N ALA A 211 -8.21 -10.98 -20.38
CA ALA A 211 -9.44 -11.63 -20.79
C ALA A 211 -9.88 -12.66 -19.74
N ILE A 212 -11.18 -12.75 -19.50
CA ILE A 212 -11.79 -13.86 -18.75
C ILE A 212 -12.47 -14.77 -19.79
N LEU A 213 -11.98 -15.99 -19.91
CA LEU A 213 -12.45 -16.98 -20.86
C LEU A 213 -13.50 -17.86 -20.20
N THR A 214 -14.67 -17.95 -20.81
CA THR A 214 -15.81 -18.70 -20.30
C THR A 214 -16.25 -19.73 -21.34
N LEU A 215 -16.78 -20.87 -20.91
CA LEU A 215 -17.23 -21.95 -21.79
C LEU A 215 -18.31 -21.49 -22.80
N GLU A 216 -18.12 -21.82 -24.08
CA GLU A 216 -19.12 -21.72 -25.14
C GLU A 216 -19.83 -23.08 -25.30
N GLY A 217 -21.17 -23.06 -25.38
CA GLY A 217 -21.97 -24.27 -25.63
C GLY A 217 -22.55 -24.92 -24.36
N PRO A 218 -22.72 -26.27 -24.32
CA PRO A 218 -23.47 -26.94 -23.26
C PRO A 218 -22.80 -26.77 -21.89
N PRO A 219 -23.57 -26.64 -20.80
CA PRO A 219 -23.06 -26.30 -19.49
C PRO A 219 -22.21 -27.43 -18.91
N GLN A 220 -20.89 -27.35 -19.04
CA GLN A 220 -19.94 -28.13 -18.23
C GLN A 220 -19.38 -27.27 -17.12
N GLN A 221 -19.60 -27.69 -15.88
CA GLN A 221 -19.26 -26.91 -14.69
C GLN A 221 -17.75 -26.99 -14.42
N GLY A 222 -17.14 -25.94 -13.89
CA GLY A 222 -15.73 -25.91 -13.53
C GLY A 222 -14.75 -25.57 -14.66
N THR A 223 -15.25 -25.31 -15.87
CA THR A 223 -14.42 -24.97 -17.04
C THR A 223 -14.32 -23.46 -17.24
N GLY A 224 -13.10 -22.96 -17.37
CA GLY A 224 -12.83 -21.53 -17.56
C GLY A 224 -11.36 -21.22 -17.70
N GLY A 225 -11.03 -19.98 -18.03
CA GLY A 225 -9.66 -19.51 -18.11
C GLY A 225 -9.52 -18.02 -17.96
N ILE A 226 -8.28 -17.57 -17.82
CA ILE A 226 -7.89 -16.16 -17.83
C ILE A 226 -6.67 -16.00 -18.73
N ALA A 227 -6.61 -14.88 -19.43
CA ALA A 227 -5.43 -14.46 -20.18
C ALA A 227 -4.90 -13.16 -19.60
N LEU A 228 -3.60 -13.10 -19.40
CA LEU A 228 -2.85 -11.91 -19.02
C LEU A 228 -2.00 -11.53 -20.22
N LEU A 229 -2.12 -10.29 -20.69
CA LEU A 229 -1.42 -9.86 -21.89
C LEU A 229 -0.61 -8.57 -21.61
N THR A 230 0.62 -8.56 -22.10
CA THR A 230 1.59 -7.47 -21.96
C THR A 230 2.04 -7.06 -23.35
N LEU A 231 1.78 -5.80 -23.71
CA LEU A 231 2.29 -5.21 -24.94
C LEU A 231 3.78 -4.87 -24.75
N SER A 232 4.59 -5.06 -25.80
CA SER A 232 6.02 -4.69 -25.80
C SER A 232 6.21 -3.17 -25.90
N ASP A 233 7.25 -2.65 -25.25
CA ASP A 233 7.59 -1.23 -25.22
C ASP A 233 8.12 -0.73 -26.58
N THR A 234 8.78 -1.61 -27.35
CA THR A 234 9.49 -1.24 -28.59
C THR A 234 8.85 -1.83 -29.82
N GLU A 235 8.34 -3.05 -29.72
CA GLU A 235 7.78 -3.80 -30.84
C GLU A 235 6.26 -3.83 -30.76
N ASP A 236 5.59 -4.02 -31.89
CA ASP A 236 4.16 -4.31 -31.91
C ASP A 236 3.93 -5.82 -31.69
N SER A 237 4.48 -6.31 -30.57
CA SER A 237 4.37 -7.70 -30.12
C SER A 237 3.61 -7.77 -28.80
N LEU A 238 2.70 -8.74 -28.71
CA LEU A 238 1.85 -8.96 -27.54
C LEU A 238 2.20 -10.31 -26.92
N HIS A 239 2.85 -10.25 -25.77
CA HIS A 239 3.13 -11.45 -24.98
C HIS A 239 1.91 -11.77 -24.13
N PHE A 240 1.58 -13.05 -23.99
CA PHE A 240 0.47 -13.45 -23.14
C PHE A 240 0.76 -14.73 -22.35
N LEU A 241 0.13 -14.82 -21.19
CA LEU A 241 0.03 -16.01 -20.37
C LEU A 241 -1.45 -16.41 -20.28
N LEU A 242 -1.75 -17.64 -20.66
CA LEU A 242 -3.09 -18.20 -20.55
C LEU A 242 -3.10 -19.26 -19.45
N LEU A 243 -3.99 -19.09 -18.47
CA LEU A 243 -4.27 -20.06 -17.41
C LEU A 243 -5.69 -20.57 -17.59
N PHE A 244 -5.91 -21.88 -17.52
CA PHE A 244 -7.23 -22.46 -17.76
C PHE A 244 -7.46 -23.71 -16.92
N ARG A 245 -8.71 -24.15 -16.81
CA ARG A 245 -9.11 -25.35 -16.07
C ARG A 245 -10.33 -25.98 -16.73
N GLY A 246 -10.47 -27.31 -16.60
CA GLY A 246 -11.62 -28.07 -17.12
C GLY A 246 -11.58 -28.39 -18.62
N LEU A 247 -10.59 -27.88 -19.38
CA LEU A 247 -10.49 -28.13 -20.83
C LEU A 247 -9.81 -29.46 -21.18
N LEU A 248 -8.89 -29.95 -20.32
CA LEU A 248 -8.06 -31.13 -20.57
C LEU A 248 -8.63 -32.43 -20.00
N GLU A 249 -9.71 -32.36 -19.21
CA GLU A 249 -10.28 -33.52 -18.53
C GLU A 249 -11.05 -34.39 -19.53
N SER A 250 -10.46 -35.53 -19.91
CA SER A 250 -11.13 -36.55 -20.70
C SER A 250 -12.24 -37.20 -19.88
N ARG A 251 -13.42 -37.40 -20.48
CA ARG A 251 -14.56 -38.12 -19.91
C ARG A 251 -14.19 -39.59 -19.67
N SER A 252 -13.47 -39.86 -18.58
CA SER A 252 -13.39 -41.19 -17.95
C SER A 252 -14.71 -41.43 -17.24
N GLY A 253 -15.74 -41.79 -18.01
CA GLY A 253 -16.94 -42.43 -17.49
C GLY A 253 -16.60 -43.85 -17.04
N GLY A 254 -15.76 -43.98 -16.02
CA GLY A 254 -15.63 -45.21 -15.24
C GLY A 254 -16.92 -45.38 -14.46
N LYS A 255 -17.83 -46.15 -15.04
CA LYS A 255 -19.03 -46.69 -14.39
C LYS A 255 -18.59 -47.40 -13.11
N TRP A 256 -18.84 -46.79 -11.95
CA TRP A 256 -18.74 -47.48 -10.67
C TRP A 256 -19.98 -48.35 -10.51
N ASP A 257 -20.01 -49.49 -11.20
CA ASP A 257 -20.88 -50.59 -10.80
C ASP A 257 -20.24 -51.22 -9.55
N VAL A 258 -20.51 -50.68 -8.37
CA VAL A 258 -20.27 -51.39 -7.11
C VAL A 258 -21.48 -52.27 -6.85
N GLY A 259 -21.53 -53.38 -7.58
CA GLY A 259 -22.28 -54.57 -7.21
C GLY A 259 -21.30 -55.63 -6.75
N SER A 260 -21.08 -55.77 -5.46
CA SER A 260 -20.89 -57.06 -4.78
C SER A 260 -20.58 -56.86 -3.30
N THR A 261 -21.44 -57.48 -2.51
CA THR A 261 -21.35 -57.79 -1.09
C THR A 261 -20.09 -58.61 -0.77
N CYS A 262 -19.37 -58.24 0.29
CA CYS A 262 -18.49 -59.16 1.00
C CYS A 262 -18.98 -59.26 2.45
N GLU A 263 -19.50 -60.43 2.79
CA GLU A 263 -19.82 -60.84 4.15
C GLU A 263 -18.55 -61.02 5.01
N GLU A 264 -18.81 -61.00 6.30
CA GLU A 264 -17.93 -60.97 7.45
C GLU A 264 -17.25 -62.33 7.73
N GLY A 265 -15.93 -62.35 7.99
CA GLY A 265 -15.30 -63.49 8.65
C GLY A 265 -13.85 -63.82 8.27
N ARG A 266 -12.94 -63.59 9.23
CA ARG A 266 -11.62 -64.25 9.44
C ARG A 266 -10.50 -64.09 8.39
N GLU A 267 -9.54 -63.27 8.80
CA GLU A 267 -8.10 -63.57 8.97
C GLU A 267 -7.36 -64.35 7.87
N SER A 268 -6.27 -63.70 7.42
CA SER A 268 -5.03 -64.25 6.85
C SER A 268 -4.99 -64.60 5.35
N THR A 269 -3.98 -64.01 4.71
CA THR A 269 -3.32 -64.36 3.44
C THR A 269 -4.07 -64.11 2.12
N CYS A 270 -3.68 -63.02 1.44
CA CYS A 270 -3.47 -62.99 -0.01
C CYS A 270 -2.32 -62.02 -0.32
N LEU A 271 -1.10 -62.56 -0.47
CA LEU A 271 0.03 -61.90 -1.10
C LEU A 271 0.57 -62.80 -2.22
N SER A 272 1.12 -62.13 -3.24
CA SER A 272 1.80 -62.63 -4.45
C SER A 272 0.87 -63.13 -5.57
N GLU A 273 1.07 -62.87 -6.85
CA GLU A 273 2.06 -62.11 -7.63
C GLU A 273 1.51 -62.06 -9.08
N VAL A 274 2.01 -61.12 -9.89
CA VAL A 274 2.32 -61.23 -11.35
C VAL A 274 2.21 -59.85 -12.00
N SER A 275 3.37 -59.19 -12.05
CA SER A 275 4.03 -58.71 -13.27
C SER A 275 3.34 -57.69 -14.19
N THR A 276 3.99 -56.52 -14.23
CA THR A 276 4.37 -55.76 -15.44
C THR A 276 3.26 -55.27 -16.38
N TRP A 277 2.82 -54.03 -16.13
CA TRP A 277 2.76 -53.00 -17.16
C TRP A 277 3.28 -51.69 -16.59
N VAL A 278 4.58 -51.43 -16.79
CA VAL A 278 5.07 -50.07 -16.82
C VAL A 278 4.72 -49.53 -18.21
N ALA A 279 3.60 -48.82 -18.29
CA ALA A 279 3.52 -47.66 -19.14
C ALA A 279 3.49 -46.47 -18.19
N VAL A 280 4.68 -45.95 -17.88
CA VAL A 280 4.82 -44.54 -17.49
C VAL A 280 4.38 -43.76 -18.72
N ALA A 281 3.08 -43.50 -18.82
CA ALA A 281 2.58 -42.47 -19.70
C ALA A 281 3.16 -41.17 -19.12
N GLY A 282 4.21 -40.65 -19.77
CA GLY A 282 4.63 -39.27 -19.57
C GLY A 282 3.40 -38.35 -19.69
N PRO A 283 3.42 -37.16 -19.07
CA PRO A 283 2.27 -36.27 -19.06
C PRO A 283 1.77 -36.09 -20.50
N ALA A 284 0.58 -36.62 -20.79
CA ALA A 284 0.03 -36.59 -22.13
C ALA A 284 -0.19 -35.13 -22.54
N GLN A 285 0.75 -34.59 -23.30
CA GLN A 285 0.67 -33.24 -23.85
C GLN A 285 -0.54 -33.21 -24.79
N VAL A 286 -1.53 -32.39 -24.45
CA VAL A 286 -2.73 -32.23 -25.25
C VAL A 286 -2.51 -31.04 -26.18
N PRO A 287 -2.58 -31.23 -27.51
CA PRO A 287 -2.49 -30.12 -28.44
C PRO A 287 -3.76 -29.27 -28.34
N LEU A 288 -3.57 -27.98 -28.21
CA LEU A 288 -4.59 -26.95 -28.12
C LEU A 288 -4.46 -26.00 -29.31
N ARG A 289 -5.60 -25.48 -29.74
CA ARG A 289 -5.70 -24.45 -30.77
C ARG A 289 -6.22 -23.18 -30.12
N LEU A 290 -5.41 -22.13 -30.18
CA LEU A 290 -5.77 -20.78 -29.76
C LEU A 290 -6.12 -19.95 -30.99
N GLN A 291 -7.25 -19.27 -30.95
CA GLN A 291 -7.77 -18.43 -32.02
C GLN A 291 -7.97 -16.99 -31.51
N ILE A 292 -7.49 -16.03 -32.28
CA ILE A 292 -7.82 -14.61 -32.10
C ILE A 292 -8.84 -14.23 -33.16
N LEU A 293 -9.98 -13.72 -32.73
CA LEU A 293 -11.12 -13.39 -33.60
C LEU A 293 -11.51 -11.92 -33.45
N HIS A 294 -12.05 -11.36 -34.52
CA HIS A 294 -12.75 -10.07 -34.50
C HIS A 294 -14.12 -10.26 -35.15
N GLN A 295 -15.19 -9.93 -34.43
CA GLN A 295 -16.58 -10.14 -34.88
C GLN A 295 -16.84 -11.56 -35.41
N GLY A 296 -16.23 -12.58 -34.80
CA GLY A 296 -16.34 -13.98 -35.21
C GLY A 296 -15.47 -14.41 -36.39
N LYS A 297 -14.76 -13.49 -37.06
CA LYS A 297 -13.79 -13.80 -38.11
C LYS A 297 -12.43 -14.14 -37.50
N LEU A 298 -11.84 -15.26 -37.91
CA LEU A 298 -10.50 -15.67 -37.49
C LEU A 298 -9.45 -14.71 -38.07
N LEU A 299 -8.63 -14.13 -37.19
CA LEU A 299 -7.48 -13.29 -37.54
C LEU A 299 -6.17 -14.07 -37.44
N ARG A 300 -5.96 -14.77 -36.32
CA ARG A 300 -4.73 -15.52 -36.04
C ARG A 300 -5.04 -16.84 -35.35
N GLU A 301 -4.24 -17.86 -35.65
CA GLU A 301 -4.31 -19.19 -35.03
C GLU A 301 -2.91 -19.60 -34.53
N LEU A 302 -2.85 -20.13 -33.30
CA LEU A 302 -1.64 -20.66 -32.69
C LEU A 302 -1.91 -22.07 -32.16
N GLN A 303 -0.92 -22.95 -32.28
CA GLN A 303 -0.95 -24.28 -31.70
C GLN A 303 -0.06 -24.30 -30.46
N ALA A 304 -0.60 -24.75 -29.34
CA ALA A 304 0.13 -24.86 -28.08
C ALA A 304 -0.09 -26.25 -27.49
N ASN A 305 0.89 -26.75 -26.74
CA ASN A 305 0.77 -28.01 -26.03
C ASN A 305 0.65 -27.72 -24.54
N ALA A 306 -0.33 -28.34 -23.87
CA ALA A 306 -0.52 -28.19 -22.44
C ALA A 306 -0.67 -29.54 -21.74
N SER A 307 -0.33 -29.58 -20.47
CA SER A 307 -0.45 -30.76 -19.62
C SER A 307 -1.47 -30.54 -18.51
N ALA A 308 -2.01 -31.64 -17.95
CA ALA A 308 -2.89 -31.56 -16.79
C ALA A 308 -2.17 -31.09 -15.50
N GLN A 309 -0.83 -31.17 -15.45
CA GLN A 309 0.00 -30.78 -14.30
C GLN A 309 0.31 -29.28 -14.29
N GLU A 310 0.39 -28.67 -15.47
CA GLU A 310 0.64 -27.23 -15.67
C GLU A 310 -0.42 -26.68 -16.63
N PRO A 311 -1.61 -26.27 -16.11
CA PRO A 311 -2.75 -25.93 -16.94
C PRO A 311 -2.66 -24.46 -17.40
N GLY A 312 -1.59 -24.16 -18.13
CA GLY A 312 -1.33 -22.85 -18.71
C GLY A 312 -0.09 -22.85 -19.59
N PHE A 313 0.00 -21.88 -20.49
CA PHE A 313 1.14 -21.69 -21.36
C PHE A 313 1.35 -20.21 -21.65
N ALA A 314 2.56 -19.84 -22.04
CA ALA A 314 2.93 -18.48 -22.42
C ALA A 314 3.45 -18.45 -23.85
N GLU A 315 3.01 -17.47 -24.61
CA GLU A 315 3.30 -17.35 -26.04
C GLU A 315 3.38 -15.86 -26.44
N VAL A 316 3.84 -15.62 -27.67
CA VAL A 316 4.00 -14.27 -28.22
C VAL A 316 3.23 -14.13 -29.52
N LEU A 317 2.50 -13.03 -29.66
CA LEU A 317 1.87 -12.59 -30.91
C LEU A 317 2.73 -11.47 -31.52
N PRO A 318 3.69 -11.79 -32.40
CA PRO A 318 4.52 -10.77 -33.04
C PRO A 318 3.79 -10.08 -34.21
N ASN A 319 4.32 -8.91 -34.59
CA ASN A 319 3.93 -8.17 -35.80
C ASN A 319 2.43 -7.88 -35.88
N LEU A 320 1.84 -7.32 -34.82
CA LEU A 320 0.45 -6.86 -34.84
C LEU A 320 0.31 -5.69 -35.83
N THR A 321 -0.72 -5.76 -36.67
CA THR A 321 -1.06 -4.68 -37.58
C THR A 321 -1.66 -3.50 -36.83
N THR A 322 -1.61 -2.31 -37.42
CA THR A 322 -2.25 -1.10 -36.84
C THR A 322 -3.74 -1.33 -36.56
N GLN A 323 -4.44 -2.02 -37.46
CA GLN A 323 -5.85 -2.37 -37.28
C GLN A 323 -6.09 -3.34 -36.11
N GLU A 324 -5.25 -4.35 -35.94
CA GLU A 324 -5.32 -5.26 -34.78
C GLU A 324 -5.03 -4.53 -33.47
N MET A 325 -4.10 -3.57 -33.48
CA MET A 325 -3.80 -2.72 -32.32
C MET A 325 -4.97 -1.82 -31.93
N ASP A 326 -5.69 -1.29 -32.92
CA ASP A 326 -6.90 -0.48 -32.68
C ASP A 326 -8.03 -1.34 -32.09
N TRP A 327 -8.28 -2.53 -32.65
CA TRP A 327 -9.27 -3.47 -32.10
C TRP A 327 -8.91 -3.96 -30.69
N LEU A 328 -7.62 -4.15 -30.41
CA LEU A 328 -7.12 -4.49 -29.09
C LEU A 328 -7.41 -3.36 -28.08
N ALA A 329 -7.15 -2.12 -28.47
CA ALA A 329 -7.41 -0.95 -27.64
C ALA A 329 -8.89 -0.77 -27.34
N LEU A 330 -9.76 -1.01 -28.33
CA LEU A 330 -11.22 -0.88 -28.21
C LEU A 330 -11.88 -2.03 -27.45
N GLY A 331 -11.14 -3.11 -27.17
CA GLY A 331 -11.67 -4.29 -26.49
C GLY A 331 -12.52 -5.21 -27.39
N GLU A 332 -12.36 -5.13 -28.71
CA GLU A 332 -13.17 -5.86 -29.69
C GLU A 332 -12.59 -7.23 -30.05
N LEU A 333 -11.31 -7.46 -29.78
CA LEU A 333 -10.67 -8.75 -30.04
C LEU A 333 -11.17 -9.81 -29.05
N GLN A 334 -11.50 -10.98 -29.58
CA GLN A 334 -11.90 -12.15 -28.82
C GLN A 334 -10.82 -13.22 -28.88
N MET A 335 -10.49 -13.80 -27.74
CA MET A 335 -9.62 -14.95 -27.63
C MET A 335 -10.47 -16.20 -27.40
N ALA A 336 -10.23 -17.26 -28.17
CA ALA A 336 -10.88 -18.55 -28.00
C ALA A 336 -9.86 -19.70 -27.96
N LEU A 337 -10.02 -20.62 -27.02
CA LEU A 337 -9.15 -21.78 -26.84
C LEU A 337 -9.99 -23.06 -26.95
N GLU A 338 -9.54 -23.99 -27.78
CA GLU A 338 -10.16 -25.30 -28.01
C GLU A 338 -9.11 -26.42 -28.11
N ARG A 339 -9.54 -27.67 -27.96
CA ARG A 339 -8.66 -28.83 -28.14
C ARG A 339 -8.46 -29.14 -29.62
N ALA A 340 -7.22 -29.35 -30.05
CA ALA A 340 -6.94 -29.75 -31.43
C ALA A 340 -7.39 -31.20 -31.69
N GLY A 341 -8.18 -31.41 -32.75
CA GLY A 341 -8.50 -32.76 -33.25
C GLY A 341 -9.85 -33.37 -32.89
N GLY A 342 -10.87 -32.60 -32.46
CA GLY A 342 -12.25 -33.09 -32.33
C GLY A 342 -13.24 -32.00 -31.90
N PRO A 343 -14.57 -32.28 -31.83
CA PRO A 343 -15.55 -31.37 -31.24
C PRO A 343 -15.31 -31.28 -29.73
N GLY A 344 -14.36 -30.44 -29.35
CA GLY A 344 -13.96 -30.19 -27.98
C GLY A 344 -14.75 -29.03 -27.38
N LEU A 345 -14.66 -28.92 -26.06
CA LEU A 345 -15.09 -27.72 -25.34
C LEU A 345 -14.28 -26.53 -25.86
N ARG A 346 -14.96 -25.38 -25.98
CA ARG A 346 -14.35 -24.13 -26.42
C ARG A 346 -14.58 -23.09 -25.33
N ILE A 347 -13.52 -22.45 -24.87
CA ILE A 347 -13.63 -21.32 -23.94
C ILE A 347 -13.29 -20.04 -24.70
N SER A 348 -14.03 -18.97 -24.48
CA SER A 348 -13.77 -17.70 -25.14
C SER A 348 -14.05 -16.48 -24.26
N GLY A 349 -13.44 -15.36 -24.60
CA GLY A 349 -13.62 -14.08 -23.93
C GLY A 349 -12.99 -12.92 -24.69
N HIS A 350 -13.51 -11.71 -24.45
CA HIS A 350 -12.96 -10.50 -25.03
C HIS A 350 -11.70 -10.06 -24.30
N ILE A 351 -10.71 -9.61 -25.08
CA ILE A 351 -9.50 -8.98 -24.58
C ILE A 351 -9.84 -7.50 -24.37
N ALA A 352 -9.66 -7.00 -23.15
CA ALA A 352 -9.95 -5.61 -22.81
C ALA A 352 -8.80 -5.00 -22.02
N ALA A 353 -8.73 -3.66 -21.96
CA ALA A 353 -7.78 -2.96 -21.12
C ALA A 353 -7.92 -3.41 -19.66
N ARG A 354 -6.80 -3.58 -18.97
CA ARG A 354 -6.78 -4.09 -17.59
C ARG A 354 -7.58 -3.17 -16.68
N GLN A 355 -8.64 -3.72 -16.08
CA GLN A 355 -9.40 -3.06 -15.03
C GLN A 355 -8.81 -3.38 -13.65
N SER A 356 -8.60 -2.35 -12.84
CA SER A 356 -8.10 -2.44 -11.47
C SER A 356 -8.83 -1.46 -10.57
N CYS A 357 -8.78 -1.70 -9.27
CA CYS A 357 -9.32 -0.78 -8.26
C CYS A 357 -8.40 0.43 -7.98
N ASP A 358 -7.23 0.44 -8.62
CA ASP A 358 -6.24 1.51 -8.51
C ASP A 358 -6.77 2.77 -9.18
N VAL A 359 -6.44 3.93 -8.58
CA VAL A 359 -6.88 5.23 -9.09
C VAL A 359 -5.70 5.86 -9.81
N LEU A 360 -5.88 6.21 -11.09
CA LEU A 360 -4.89 6.98 -11.83
C LEU A 360 -5.07 8.45 -11.49
N GLN A 361 -3.97 9.11 -11.13
CA GLN A 361 -4.02 10.51 -10.72
C GLN A 361 -2.73 11.23 -11.04
N SER A 362 -2.78 12.56 -11.03
CA SER A 362 -1.61 13.40 -11.27
C SER A 362 -1.71 14.71 -10.49
N VAL A 363 -0.67 15.00 -9.71
CA VAL A 363 -0.45 16.28 -9.04
C VAL A 363 0.29 17.19 -10.00
N LEU A 364 -0.35 18.29 -10.43
CA LEU A 364 0.22 19.21 -11.41
C LEU A 364 0.87 20.37 -10.67
N CYS A 365 2.18 20.52 -10.86
CA CYS A 365 2.96 21.54 -10.18
C CYS A 365 3.86 22.30 -11.17
N GLY A 366 4.30 23.50 -10.77
CA GLY A 366 5.22 24.31 -11.58
C GLY A 366 6.64 23.74 -11.62
N ALA A 367 7.04 22.95 -10.62
CA ALA A 367 8.37 22.34 -10.57
C ALA A 367 8.58 21.27 -11.66
N ASP A 368 7.52 20.52 -11.99
CA ASP A 368 7.57 19.42 -12.95
C ASP A 368 7.27 19.85 -14.40
N ALA A 369 6.97 21.14 -14.60
CA ALA A 369 6.80 21.76 -15.91
C ALA A 369 8.07 21.57 -16.77
N LEU A 370 7.89 21.50 -18.10
CA LEU A 370 9.01 21.30 -19.05
C LEU A 370 10.13 22.33 -18.82
N THR A 371 9.72 23.57 -18.55
CA THR A 371 10.57 24.61 -17.98
C THR A 371 10.01 24.97 -16.61
N PRO A 372 10.71 24.68 -15.49
CA PRO A 372 10.16 24.91 -14.16
C PRO A 372 9.69 26.34 -13.94
N VAL A 373 8.44 26.51 -13.55
CA VAL A 373 7.79 27.81 -13.33
C VAL A 373 7.62 28.07 -11.84
N GLN A 374 7.92 29.29 -11.39
CA GLN A 374 7.56 29.77 -10.06
C GLN A 374 6.14 30.33 -10.13
N THR A 375 5.16 29.49 -9.81
CA THR A 375 3.73 29.82 -9.79
C THR A 375 3.14 29.40 -8.45
N GLY A 376 2.13 30.10 -7.94
CA GLY A 376 1.31 29.65 -6.81
C GLY A 376 0.20 28.70 -7.25
N ALA A 377 0.04 28.47 -8.55
CA ALA A 377 -0.98 27.61 -9.11
C ALA A 377 -0.70 26.14 -8.82
N ALA A 378 -1.77 25.37 -8.72
CA ALA A 378 -1.72 23.92 -8.59
C ALA A 378 -2.84 23.30 -9.41
N GLY A 379 -2.61 22.08 -9.86
CA GLY A 379 -3.63 21.32 -10.56
C GLY A 379 -3.75 19.90 -10.03
N SER A 380 -4.92 19.33 -10.27
CA SER A 380 -5.31 18.05 -9.73
C SER A 380 -6.10 17.25 -10.72
N ALA A 381 -5.57 16.10 -11.13
CA ALA A 381 -6.21 15.23 -12.09
C ALA A 381 -6.51 13.85 -11.50
N SER A 382 -7.72 13.36 -11.77
CA SER A 382 -8.13 11.97 -11.60
C SER A 382 -8.53 11.40 -12.95
N LEU A 383 -8.05 10.21 -13.26
CA LEU A 383 -8.26 9.54 -14.54
C LEU A 383 -8.78 8.12 -14.31
N THR A 384 -9.67 7.65 -15.19
CA THR A 384 -10.25 6.30 -15.14
C THR A 384 -10.21 5.68 -16.52
N LEU A 385 -9.43 4.60 -16.67
CA LEU A 385 -9.33 3.84 -17.91
C LEU A 385 -10.48 2.84 -17.99
N LEU A 386 -11.31 2.96 -19.02
CA LEU A 386 -12.40 2.04 -19.31
C LEU A 386 -11.91 0.79 -20.06
N GLY A 387 -12.68 -0.29 -20.00
CA GLY A 387 -12.33 -1.56 -20.68
C GLY A 387 -12.21 -1.44 -22.20
N ASN A 388 -12.88 -0.46 -22.80
CA ASN A 388 -12.83 -0.13 -24.23
C ASN A 388 -11.67 0.82 -24.61
N GLY A 389 -10.71 1.03 -23.70
CA GLY A 389 -9.53 1.88 -23.92
C GLY A 389 -9.79 3.39 -23.88
N SER A 390 -11.03 3.83 -23.61
CA SER A 390 -11.34 5.24 -23.40
C SER A 390 -10.91 5.70 -22.01
N LEU A 391 -10.38 6.90 -21.89
CA LEU A 391 -9.92 7.47 -20.62
C LEU A 391 -10.83 8.61 -20.20
N ILE A 392 -11.59 8.42 -19.12
CA ILE A 392 -12.33 9.50 -18.47
C ILE A 392 -11.33 10.33 -17.67
N TYR A 393 -11.37 11.65 -17.82
CA TYR A 393 -10.54 12.56 -17.04
C TYR A 393 -11.38 13.58 -16.29
N GLN A 394 -10.89 13.96 -15.11
CA GLN A 394 -11.40 15.06 -14.31
C GLN A 394 -10.20 15.85 -13.82
N VAL A 395 -10.07 17.11 -14.27
CA VAL A 395 -8.93 17.98 -13.97
C VAL A 395 -9.42 19.26 -13.30
N GLN A 396 -8.90 19.54 -12.12
CA GLN A 396 -9.08 20.78 -11.39
C GLN A 396 -7.83 21.64 -11.50
N VAL A 397 -7.99 22.93 -11.73
CA VAL A 397 -6.88 23.89 -11.73
C VAL A 397 -7.24 25.06 -10.83
N VAL A 398 -6.31 25.45 -9.96
CA VAL A 398 -6.50 26.53 -8.99
C VAL A 398 -5.28 27.46 -8.98
N GLY A 399 -5.53 28.76 -8.79
CA GLY A 399 -4.46 29.74 -8.57
C GLY A 399 -3.68 30.19 -9.80
N THR A 400 -4.14 29.89 -11.02
CA THR A 400 -3.50 30.38 -12.26
C THR A 400 -3.66 31.89 -12.41
N GLY A 401 -2.59 32.57 -12.83
CA GLY A 401 -2.60 34.02 -13.07
C GLY A 401 -3.30 34.44 -14.36
N SER A 402 -3.40 33.52 -15.33
CA SER A 402 -4.07 33.71 -16.61
C SER A 402 -4.97 32.53 -16.99
N GLU A 403 -5.71 32.69 -18.09
CA GLU A 403 -6.64 31.68 -18.60
C GLU A 403 -5.89 30.44 -19.10
N VAL A 404 -6.44 29.27 -18.79
CA VAL A 404 -5.95 27.97 -19.30
C VAL A 404 -6.33 27.84 -20.76
N VAL A 405 -5.31 27.76 -21.63
CA VAL A 405 -5.47 27.70 -23.09
C VAL A 405 -5.37 26.27 -23.63
N ALA A 406 -4.65 25.38 -22.93
CA ALA A 406 -4.43 24.01 -23.37
C ALA A 406 -4.31 23.05 -22.17
N MET A 407 -4.85 21.85 -22.34
CA MET A 407 -4.62 20.71 -21.44
C MET A 407 -4.37 19.47 -22.28
N THR A 408 -3.23 18.81 -22.05
CA THR A 408 -2.78 17.69 -22.88
C THR A 408 -2.29 16.53 -22.03
N LEU A 409 -2.56 15.31 -22.50
CA LEU A 409 -1.90 14.10 -22.02
C LEU A 409 -0.75 13.76 -22.97
N GLU A 410 0.47 13.68 -22.45
CA GLU A 410 1.69 13.59 -23.25
C GLU A 410 2.69 12.57 -22.67
N THR A 411 3.66 12.19 -23.50
CA THR A 411 4.77 11.31 -23.10
C THR A 411 5.94 12.08 -22.49
N LYS A 412 6.85 11.39 -21.79
CA LYS A 412 8.12 11.99 -21.36
C LYS A 412 8.91 12.46 -22.60
N PRO A 413 9.48 13.69 -22.61
CA PRO A 413 10.28 14.14 -23.74
C PRO A 413 11.54 13.26 -23.90
N GLN A 414 11.70 12.59 -25.04
CA GLN A 414 12.84 11.71 -25.32
C GLN A 414 14.08 12.48 -25.83
N ARG A 415 13.89 13.70 -26.38
CA ARG A 415 14.93 14.66 -26.78
C ARG A 415 14.43 16.08 -26.51
N ARG A 416 15.31 17.09 -26.60
CA ARG A 416 14.94 18.52 -26.45
C ARG A 416 13.71 18.83 -27.34
N ASN A 417 12.55 18.98 -26.69
CA ASN A 417 11.23 19.31 -27.24
C ASN A 417 10.55 18.29 -28.17
N GLN A 418 10.94 17.02 -28.20
CA GLN A 418 10.14 15.97 -28.86
C GLN A 418 9.27 15.25 -27.82
N HIS A 419 8.03 15.70 -27.66
CA HIS A 419 6.99 15.04 -26.88
C HIS A 419 5.80 14.71 -27.79
N THR A 420 5.12 13.60 -27.51
CA THR A 420 3.93 13.18 -28.27
C THR A 420 2.70 13.46 -27.43
N VAL A 421 1.80 14.28 -27.97
CA VAL A 421 0.48 14.50 -27.38
C VAL A 421 -0.43 13.36 -27.79
N LEU A 422 -0.97 12.65 -26.81
CA LEU A 422 -1.88 11.51 -27.02
C LEU A 422 -3.35 11.95 -26.99
N CYS A 423 -3.68 12.97 -26.21
CA CYS A 423 -5.04 13.50 -26.14
C CYS A 423 -5.03 15.00 -25.80
N HIS A 424 -5.87 15.75 -26.50
CA HIS A 424 -6.24 17.12 -26.13
C HIS A 424 -7.51 17.08 -25.28
N MET A 425 -7.43 17.61 -24.07
CA MET A 425 -8.56 17.71 -23.16
C MET A 425 -9.33 19.00 -23.43
N ALA A 426 -10.65 18.96 -23.21
CA ALA A 426 -11.51 20.12 -23.37
C ALA A 426 -11.08 21.21 -22.38
N GLY A 427 -10.92 22.45 -22.87
CA GLY A 427 -10.56 23.61 -22.05
C GLY A 427 -11.56 23.89 -20.94
N LEU A 428 -11.10 24.58 -19.89
CA LEU A 428 -11.97 25.06 -18.81
C LEU A 428 -12.94 26.10 -19.37
N GLN A 429 -14.25 25.87 -19.22
CA GLN A 429 -15.26 26.89 -19.55
C GLN A 429 -15.15 28.07 -18.58
N LEU A 430 -15.39 29.29 -19.07
CA LEU A 430 -15.32 30.52 -18.28
C LEU A 430 -16.15 30.40 -16.98
N GLY A 431 -15.48 30.45 -15.82
CA GLY A 431 -16.10 30.31 -14.49
C GLY A 431 -16.10 28.90 -13.89
N ARG A 432 -15.62 27.87 -14.62
CA ARG A 432 -15.42 26.51 -14.09
C ARG A 432 -13.93 26.27 -13.83
N HIS A 433 -13.58 25.91 -12.60
CA HIS A 433 -12.23 25.48 -12.19
C HIS A 433 -11.99 23.97 -12.44
N MET A 434 -12.93 23.32 -13.12
CA MET A 434 -13.00 21.88 -13.34
C MET A 434 -13.30 21.58 -14.80
N ALA A 435 -12.47 20.73 -15.41
CA ALA A 435 -12.68 20.16 -16.73
C ALA A 435 -12.95 18.67 -16.59
N VAL A 436 -14.03 18.21 -17.22
CA VAL A 436 -14.42 16.80 -17.23
C VAL A 436 -14.71 16.41 -18.66
N GLY A 437 -14.17 15.27 -19.08
CA GLY A 437 -14.39 14.76 -20.42
C GLY A 437 -13.86 13.35 -20.60
N VAL A 438 -13.86 12.91 -21.84
CA VAL A 438 -13.38 11.59 -22.24
C VAL A 438 -12.34 11.79 -23.34
N CYS A 439 -11.19 11.14 -23.18
CA CYS A 439 -10.19 10.96 -24.22
C CYS A 439 -10.48 9.64 -24.95
N PRO A 440 -11.11 9.69 -26.14
CA PRO A 440 -11.28 8.50 -26.95
C PRO A 440 -9.93 8.08 -27.54
N GLY A 441 -9.63 6.78 -27.52
CA GLY A 441 -8.56 6.22 -28.35
C GLY A 441 -7.15 6.65 -27.98
N LEU A 442 -6.70 6.32 -26.75
CA LEU A 442 -5.26 6.35 -26.42
C LEU A 442 -4.43 5.39 -27.29
N GLY A 443 -5.10 4.48 -28.02
CA GLY A 443 -4.47 3.34 -28.69
C GLY A 443 -3.93 2.33 -27.67
N ALA A 444 -3.53 1.16 -28.17
CA ALA A 444 -3.03 0.10 -27.30
C ALA A 444 -1.73 0.51 -26.58
N ARG A 445 -0.85 1.24 -27.28
CA ARG A 445 0.42 1.75 -26.74
C ARG A 445 0.21 2.88 -25.73
N GLY A 446 -0.77 3.76 -25.94
CA GLY A 446 -1.09 4.80 -24.95
C GLY A 446 -1.69 4.21 -23.67
N ALA A 447 -2.57 3.22 -23.78
CA ALA A 447 -3.08 2.48 -22.63
C ALA A 447 -1.95 1.75 -21.87
N HIS A 448 -0.98 1.17 -22.61
CA HIS A 448 0.22 0.58 -22.04
C HIS A 448 1.04 1.59 -21.23
N MET A 449 1.45 2.70 -21.85
CA MET A 449 2.23 3.76 -21.20
C MET A 449 1.51 4.35 -19.99
N LEU A 450 0.17 4.49 -20.05
CA LEU A 450 -0.63 4.95 -18.92
C LEU A 450 -0.53 4.00 -17.72
N LEU A 451 -0.70 2.70 -17.96
CA LEU A 451 -0.64 1.68 -16.90
C LEU A 451 0.78 1.40 -16.39
N GLN A 452 1.80 1.76 -17.17
CA GLN A 452 3.22 1.71 -16.77
C GLN A 452 3.70 2.98 -16.04
N ASN A 453 2.80 3.94 -15.80
CA ASN A 453 3.10 5.26 -15.22
C ASN A 453 4.16 6.01 -16.05
N GLU A 454 3.95 6.16 -17.36
CA GLU A 454 4.91 6.84 -18.26
C GLU A 454 4.35 8.12 -18.90
N LEU A 455 3.08 8.42 -18.62
CA LEU A 455 2.39 9.59 -19.14
C LEU A 455 2.43 10.77 -18.16
N PHE A 456 2.37 11.96 -18.72
CA PHE A 456 2.34 13.23 -18.02
C PHE A 456 1.14 14.03 -18.49
N LEU A 457 0.54 14.78 -17.57
CA LEU A 457 -0.50 15.74 -17.91
C LEU A 457 0.09 17.13 -17.83
N ASN A 458 -0.11 17.92 -18.89
CA ASN A 458 0.39 19.28 -19.03
C ASN A 458 -0.77 20.27 -19.14
N VAL A 459 -0.63 21.43 -18.49
CA VAL A 459 -1.62 22.52 -18.49
C VAL A 459 -0.90 23.80 -18.90
N GLY A 460 -1.25 24.31 -20.08
CA GLY A 460 -0.75 25.58 -20.62
C GLY A 460 -1.71 26.72 -20.34
N THR A 461 -1.17 27.86 -19.92
CA THR A 461 -1.90 29.11 -19.73
C THR A 461 -1.47 30.15 -20.76
N LYS A 462 -2.18 31.28 -20.84
CA LYS A 462 -1.85 32.35 -21.80
C LYS A 462 -0.42 32.89 -21.60
N ASP A 463 0.05 32.94 -20.35
CA ASP A 463 1.40 33.40 -20.03
C ASP A 463 2.46 32.31 -20.24
N PHE A 464 2.07 31.04 -20.08
CA PHE A 464 2.93 29.87 -20.23
C PHE A 464 2.31 28.86 -21.21
N PRO A 465 2.35 29.13 -22.53
CA PRO A 465 1.67 28.30 -23.52
C PRO A 465 2.27 26.89 -23.63
N ASP A 466 3.56 26.74 -23.36
CA ASP A 466 4.26 25.45 -23.37
C ASP A 466 3.94 24.58 -22.13
N GLY A 467 3.30 25.15 -21.11
CA GLY A 467 2.93 24.47 -19.86
C GLY A 467 3.33 25.26 -18.62
N GLU A 468 2.35 25.74 -17.86
CA GLU A 468 2.56 26.31 -16.52
C GLU A 468 2.68 25.20 -15.47
N LEU A 469 1.83 24.18 -15.58
CA LEU A 469 1.74 23.07 -14.63
C LEU A 469 1.89 21.75 -15.38
N ARG A 470 2.68 20.85 -14.81
CA ARG A 470 2.83 19.49 -15.33
C ARG A 470 2.86 18.51 -14.18
N GLY A 471 2.40 17.30 -14.41
CA GLY A 471 2.43 16.26 -13.39
C GLY A 471 2.44 14.87 -13.98
N HIS A 472 3.18 14.00 -13.31
CA HIS A 472 3.28 12.59 -13.64
C HIS A 472 1.99 11.85 -13.31
N VAL A 473 1.49 11.06 -14.27
CA VAL A 473 0.31 10.21 -14.05
C VAL A 473 0.76 8.90 -13.42
N ALA A 474 0.30 8.64 -12.21
CA ALA A 474 0.63 7.46 -11.45
C ALA A 474 -0.64 6.72 -10.99
N ALA A 475 -0.59 5.38 -11.06
CA ALA A 475 -1.56 4.51 -10.43
C ALA A 475 -1.31 4.43 -8.93
N LEU A 476 -2.26 4.94 -8.13
CA LEU A 476 -2.24 4.72 -6.70
C LEU A 476 -2.97 3.42 -6.33
N PRO A 477 -2.30 2.50 -5.61
CA PRO A 477 -2.91 1.26 -5.16
C PRO A 477 -4.16 1.51 -4.31
N TYR A 478 -5.20 0.71 -4.50
CA TYR A 478 -6.42 0.79 -3.70
C TYR A 478 -6.12 0.80 -2.19
N SER A 479 -6.54 1.86 -1.51
CA SER A 479 -6.26 2.02 -0.07
C SER A 479 -7.32 1.40 0.81
N GLY A 480 -8.43 0.86 0.27
CA GLY A 480 -9.55 0.37 1.06
C GLY A 480 -10.47 1.48 1.56
N HIS A 481 -10.32 2.69 1.01
CA HIS A 481 -11.04 3.87 1.42
C HIS A 481 -11.71 4.50 0.19
N SER A 482 -13.06 4.57 0.19
CA SER A 482 -13.84 4.93 -1.00
C SER A 482 -13.70 6.39 -1.43
N ALA A 483 -13.20 7.28 -0.56
CA ALA A 483 -13.07 8.70 -0.88
C ALA A 483 -12.20 8.98 -2.14
N ARG A 484 -11.27 8.09 -2.52
CA ARG A 484 -10.50 8.23 -3.76
C ARG A 484 -11.31 7.94 -5.03
N HIS A 485 -12.43 7.21 -4.91
CA HIS A 485 -13.28 6.78 -6.03
C HIS A 485 -14.53 7.66 -6.15
N ASP A 486 -15.03 8.16 -5.02
CA ASP A 486 -16.30 8.88 -4.96
C ASP A 486 -16.13 10.41 -5.05
N THR A 487 -14.94 10.93 -4.70
CA THR A 487 -14.69 12.37 -4.62
C THR A 487 -13.34 12.76 -5.20
N LEU A 488 -13.29 13.91 -5.86
CA LEU A 488 -12.03 14.49 -6.31
C LEU A 488 -11.16 14.93 -5.13
N PRO A 489 -9.83 14.75 -5.21
CA PRO A 489 -8.92 15.27 -4.21
C PRO A 489 -9.00 16.79 -4.11
N VAL A 490 -8.86 17.28 -2.88
CA VAL A 490 -8.69 18.71 -2.60
C VAL A 490 -7.32 19.15 -3.15
N PRO A 491 -7.25 20.12 -4.08
CA PRO A 491 -5.99 20.66 -4.55
C PRO A 491 -5.37 21.56 -3.48
N LEU A 492 -4.07 21.39 -3.25
CA LEU A 492 -3.25 22.17 -2.35
C LEU A 492 -2.33 23.07 -3.18
N ALA A 493 -2.47 24.38 -3.02
CA ALA A 493 -1.77 25.38 -3.83
C ALA A 493 -1.17 26.47 -2.95
N GLY A 494 -0.05 27.06 -3.41
CA GLY A 494 0.55 28.21 -2.75
C GLY A 494 -0.30 29.49 -2.87
N ALA A 495 -1.03 29.65 -3.97
CA ALA A 495 -1.94 30.77 -4.19
C ALA A 495 -3.12 30.82 -3.19
N LEU A 496 -3.43 29.69 -2.56
CA LEU A 496 -4.50 29.57 -1.56
C LEU A 496 -4.00 29.86 -0.13
N VAL A 497 -2.68 29.97 0.06
CA VAL A 497 -2.08 30.37 1.35
C VAL A 497 -2.36 31.86 1.59
N LEU A 498 -2.50 32.26 2.85
CA LEU A 498 -2.69 33.66 3.23
C LEU A 498 -1.49 34.17 4.06
N PRO A 499 -0.68 35.12 3.55
CA PRO A 499 -0.71 35.70 2.20
C PRO A 499 -0.28 34.69 1.10
N PRO A 500 -0.68 34.89 -0.18
CA PRO A 500 -0.35 33.96 -1.26
C PRO A 500 1.16 33.75 -1.44
N VAL A 501 1.55 32.49 -1.61
CA VAL A 501 2.95 32.07 -1.79
C VAL A 501 3.13 31.53 -3.21
N GLN A 502 4.19 31.96 -3.89
CA GLN A 502 4.60 31.41 -5.19
C GLN A 502 5.45 30.16 -4.93
N SER A 503 4.79 29.03 -4.62
CA SER A 503 5.48 27.75 -4.41
C SER A 503 5.35 26.87 -5.66
N GLN A 504 6.49 26.42 -6.19
CA GLN A 504 6.51 25.45 -7.30
C GLN A 504 5.90 24.09 -6.95
N ALA A 505 5.62 23.85 -5.67
CA ALA A 505 5.02 22.64 -5.18
C ALA A 505 3.48 22.67 -5.32
N ALA A 506 2.91 21.48 -5.40
CA ALA A 506 1.47 21.29 -5.34
C ALA A 506 1.16 20.01 -4.57
N GLY A 507 -0.11 19.81 -4.22
CA GLY A 507 -0.52 18.59 -3.56
C GLY A 507 -1.99 18.26 -3.73
N HIS A 508 -2.32 17.00 -3.44
CA HIS A 508 -3.67 16.49 -3.33
C HIS A 508 -3.92 16.05 -1.90
N ALA A 509 -5.15 16.23 -1.43
CA ALA A 509 -5.59 15.63 -0.20
C ALA A 509 -6.96 14.99 -0.32
N TRP A 510 -7.09 13.76 0.19
CA TRP A 510 -8.36 13.11 0.45
C TRP A 510 -8.60 13.11 1.94
N LEU A 511 -9.81 13.53 2.33
CA LEU A 511 -10.24 13.49 3.71
C LEU A 511 -11.67 12.96 3.77
N SER A 512 -11.93 12.15 4.77
CA SER A 512 -13.21 11.48 4.94
C SER A 512 -13.42 11.06 6.38
N LEU A 513 -14.69 10.87 6.75
CA LEU A 513 -15.08 10.44 8.09
C LEU A 513 -15.66 9.04 8.01
N ASP A 514 -15.21 8.16 8.91
CA ASP A 514 -15.81 6.83 9.05
C ASP A 514 -17.11 6.86 9.88
N THR A 515 -17.74 5.70 10.06
CA THR A 515 -18.98 5.56 10.85
C THR A 515 -18.80 5.90 12.33
N HIS A 516 -17.55 5.94 12.81
CA HIS A 516 -17.18 6.32 14.17
C HIS A 516 -16.66 7.76 14.23
N CYS A 517 -16.81 8.53 13.15
CA CYS A 517 -16.34 9.91 13.02
C CYS A 517 -14.82 10.07 13.20
N HIS A 518 -14.04 9.04 12.91
CA HIS A 518 -12.59 9.21 12.77
C HIS A 518 -12.27 9.79 11.39
N LEU A 519 -11.36 10.76 11.38
CA LEU A 519 -10.91 11.40 10.15
C LEU A 519 -9.79 10.57 9.52
N HIS A 520 -10.09 9.95 8.39
CA HIS A 520 -9.09 9.34 7.52
C HIS A 520 -8.57 10.43 6.59
N TYR A 521 -7.25 10.55 6.50
CA TYR A 521 -6.64 11.53 5.62
C TYR A 521 -5.48 10.90 4.86
N GLU A 522 -5.32 11.40 3.64
CA GLU A 522 -4.22 11.05 2.78
C GLU A 522 -3.81 12.29 1.98
N VAL A 523 -2.51 12.53 1.93
CA VAL A 523 -1.90 13.70 1.30
C VAL A 523 -0.78 13.21 0.40
N LEU A 524 -0.78 13.68 -0.84
CA LEU A 524 0.29 13.47 -1.82
C LEU A 524 0.80 14.84 -2.28
N LEU A 525 2.11 15.03 -2.26
CA LEU A 525 2.78 16.28 -2.58
C LEU A 525 3.77 16.06 -3.73
N ALA A 526 3.90 17.05 -4.61
CA ALA A 526 4.85 17.09 -5.71
C ALA A 526 5.55 18.45 -5.74
N GLY A 527 6.75 18.52 -6.34
CA GLY A 527 7.47 19.78 -6.56
C GLY A 527 8.05 20.46 -5.32
N LEU A 528 8.11 19.80 -4.16
CA LEU A 528 8.79 20.32 -2.97
C LEU A 528 10.32 20.30 -3.19
N GLY A 529 10.88 21.41 -3.68
CA GLY A 529 12.28 21.50 -4.08
C GLY A 529 13.26 21.13 -2.95
N GLY A 530 14.15 20.15 -3.21
CA GLY A 530 15.42 19.88 -2.52
C GLY A 530 15.44 19.69 -0.99
N SER A 531 14.32 19.85 -0.30
CA SER A 531 14.23 19.80 1.16
C SER A 531 13.85 18.42 1.68
N GLU A 532 14.32 17.35 1.01
CA GLU A 532 14.23 15.95 1.48
C GLU A 532 14.79 15.69 2.90
N GLN A 533 15.25 16.73 3.60
CA GLN A 533 15.83 16.71 4.94
C GLN A 533 14.99 17.50 5.98
N GLY A 534 13.88 18.14 5.58
CA GLY A 534 12.99 18.89 6.48
C GLY A 534 11.73 18.11 6.85
N THR A 535 11.29 18.20 8.10
CA THR A 535 9.99 17.67 8.52
C THR A 535 8.87 18.50 7.87
N ILE A 536 8.02 17.86 7.08
CA ILE A 536 6.78 18.43 6.54
C ILE A 536 5.69 18.18 7.57
N THR A 537 4.80 19.14 7.81
CA THR A 537 3.66 18.95 8.71
C THR A 537 2.35 19.35 8.06
N ALA A 538 1.33 18.51 8.25
CA ALA A 538 -0.03 18.76 7.78
C ALA A 538 -0.92 19.20 8.95
N HIS A 539 -1.57 20.35 8.81
CA HIS A 539 -2.45 20.94 9.80
C HIS A 539 -3.86 21.12 9.24
N LEU A 540 -4.87 20.71 9.99
CA LEU A 540 -6.26 21.03 9.70
C LEU A 540 -6.66 22.26 10.50
N LEU A 541 -7.14 23.29 9.79
CA LEU A 541 -7.48 24.60 10.32
C LEU A 541 -8.98 24.87 10.17
N GLY A 542 -9.57 25.47 11.19
CA GLY A 542 -10.85 26.17 11.06
C GLY A 542 -10.72 27.49 10.29
N PRO A 543 -11.82 28.24 10.10
CA PRO A 543 -11.82 29.51 9.39
C PRO A 543 -10.91 30.55 10.06
N PRO A 544 -10.45 31.55 9.29
CA PRO A 544 -9.58 32.60 9.80
C PRO A 544 -10.32 33.43 10.87
N GLY A 545 -9.90 33.25 12.12
CA GLY A 545 -10.33 33.99 13.31
C GLY A 545 -9.37 33.68 14.46
N MET A 546 -9.18 34.58 15.44
CA MET A 546 -8.19 34.39 16.51
C MET A 546 -8.80 33.79 17.79
N PRO A 547 -8.27 32.66 18.31
CA PRO A 547 -7.61 31.57 17.60
C PRO A 547 -8.63 30.50 17.18
N GLY A 548 -8.78 30.30 15.87
CA GLY A 548 -9.56 29.21 15.30
C GLY A 548 -8.97 27.85 15.69
N PRO A 549 -9.79 26.78 15.66
CA PRO A 549 -9.32 25.44 16.00
C PRO A 549 -8.21 25.01 15.02
N ARG A 550 -7.08 24.55 15.57
CA ARG A 550 -5.94 24.02 14.81
C ARG A 550 -5.61 22.61 15.27
N ARG A 551 -5.50 21.68 14.33
CA ARG A 551 -5.17 20.28 14.61
C ARG A 551 -3.97 19.85 13.78
N LEU A 552 -2.91 19.38 14.42
CA LEU A 552 -1.80 18.71 13.71
C LEU A 552 -2.27 17.30 13.34
N LEU A 553 -2.24 16.96 12.06
CA LEU A 553 -2.54 15.61 11.59
C LEU A 553 -1.32 14.71 11.76
N LYS A 554 -0.18 15.08 11.14
CA LYS A 554 1.08 14.33 11.20
C LYS A 554 2.25 15.15 10.67
N GLY A 555 3.43 14.92 11.25
CA GLY A 555 4.71 15.27 10.65
C GLY A 555 5.28 14.08 9.88
N PHE A 556 5.81 14.31 8.68
CA PHE A 556 6.30 13.25 7.80
C PHE A 556 7.48 13.73 6.95
N TYR A 557 8.12 12.76 6.30
CA TYR A 557 9.21 12.96 5.35
C TYR A 557 8.81 12.30 4.04
N GLY A 558 9.14 12.92 2.91
CA GLY A 558 8.78 12.45 1.58
C GLY A 558 7.46 13.00 1.05
N PRO A 559 7.00 12.51 -0.11
CA PRO A 559 5.87 13.10 -0.84
C PRO A 559 4.50 12.68 -0.30
N GLU A 560 4.41 11.68 0.57
CA GLU A 560 3.14 11.08 0.98
C GLU A 560 2.94 11.04 2.49
N ALA A 561 1.71 11.31 2.91
CA ALA A 561 1.27 11.12 4.28
C ALA A 561 -0.13 10.53 4.35
N GLN A 562 -0.29 9.45 5.10
CA GLN A 562 -1.59 8.87 5.43
C GLN A 562 -1.70 8.62 6.93
N GLY A 563 -2.94 8.67 7.44
CA GLY A 563 -3.23 8.39 8.83
C GLY A 563 -4.71 8.47 9.17
N VAL A 564 -5.00 8.18 10.44
CA VAL A 564 -6.34 8.26 11.02
C VAL A 564 -6.25 9.12 12.27
N VAL A 565 -7.03 10.20 12.33
CA VAL A 565 -7.16 11.05 13.51
C VAL A 565 -8.44 10.68 14.23
N LYS A 566 -8.28 10.21 15.47
CA LYS A 566 -9.37 10.00 16.40
C LYS A 566 -9.63 11.29 17.19
N ASP A 567 -10.85 11.44 17.69
CA ASP A 567 -11.27 12.54 18.55
C ASP A 567 -10.99 13.92 17.94
N LEU A 568 -11.59 14.19 16.78
CA LEU A 568 -11.53 15.51 16.16
C LEU A 568 -12.37 16.50 16.97
N GLU A 569 -11.89 17.73 17.12
CA GLU A 569 -12.59 18.75 17.87
C GLU A 569 -13.99 19.00 17.25
N PRO A 570 -15.05 19.05 18.06
CA PRO A 570 -16.43 19.37 17.63
C PRO A 570 -16.57 20.55 16.67
N GLU A 571 -15.84 21.63 16.96
CA GLU A 571 -15.83 22.84 16.15
C GLU A 571 -15.23 22.59 14.76
N LEU A 572 -14.21 21.74 14.69
CA LEU A 572 -13.54 21.39 13.44
C LEU A 572 -14.41 20.46 12.58
N LEU A 573 -15.15 19.53 13.20
CA LEU A 573 -16.16 18.70 12.50
C LEU A 573 -17.26 19.57 11.87
N ARG A 574 -17.71 20.61 12.60
CA ARG A 574 -18.67 21.60 12.09
C ARG A 574 -18.11 22.37 10.90
N HIS A 575 -16.85 22.80 10.97
CA HIS A 575 -16.20 23.50 9.86
C HIS A 575 -15.94 22.62 8.64
N LEU A 576 -15.62 21.32 8.84
CA LEU A 576 -15.54 20.34 7.76
C LEU A 576 -16.90 20.16 7.08
N ALA A 577 -17.99 20.07 7.86
CA ALA A 577 -19.35 19.98 7.34
C ALA A 577 -19.77 21.24 6.55
N GLN A 578 -19.35 22.42 7.01
CA GLN A 578 -19.66 23.70 6.37
C GLN A 578 -18.73 24.03 5.20
N GLY A 579 -17.65 23.29 5.01
CA GLY A 579 -16.63 23.57 3.99
C GLY A 579 -15.76 24.80 4.31
N THR A 580 -15.73 25.27 5.56
CA THR A 580 -14.90 26.42 5.97
C THR A 580 -13.55 26.00 6.55
N ALA A 581 -13.31 24.70 6.67
CA ALA A 581 -12.02 24.17 7.10
C ALA A 581 -11.01 24.20 5.95
N SER A 582 -9.72 24.29 6.29
CA SER A 582 -8.64 24.21 5.31
C SER A 582 -7.50 23.33 5.79
N LEU A 583 -6.89 22.60 4.87
CA LEU A 583 -5.68 21.84 5.11
C LEU A 583 -4.49 22.73 4.75
N LEU A 584 -3.58 22.92 5.70
CA LEU A 584 -2.34 23.68 5.55
C LEU A 584 -1.14 22.74 5.64
N ILE A 585 -0.29 22.79 4.63
CA ILE A 585 1.02 22.12 4.63
C ILE A 585 2.07 23.17 4.96
N THR A 586 2.90 22.86 5.96
CA THR A 586 4.04 23.70 6.32
C THR A 586 5.34 22.92 6.20
N THR A 587 6.39 23.64 5.81
CA THR A 587 7.75 23.11 5.72
C THR A 587 8.69 23.98 6.53
N LYS A 588 9.93 23.53 6.70
CA LYS A 588 10.97 24.31 7.37
C LYS A 588 11.26 25.64 6.66
N GLY A 589 11.14 25.67 5.33
CA GLY A 589 11.33 26.89 4.52
C GLY A 589 10.15 27.85 4.61
N SER A 590 8.94 27.32 4.73
CA SER A 590 7.69 28.08 4.75
C SER A 590 6.84 27.73 5.98
N PRO A 591 7.26 28.20 7.19
CA PRO A 591 6.59 27.83 8.45
C PRO A 591 5.21 28.46 8.62
N GLN A 592 4.88 29.51 7.86
CA GLN A 592 3.56 30.14 7.84
C GLN A 592 2.56 29.42 6.92
N GLY A 593 3.02 28.44 6.14
CA GLY A 593 2.22 27.80 5.09
C GLY A 593 2.97 27.80 3.78
N GLU A 594 3.08 26.62 3.16
CA GLU A 594 3.57 26.49 1.80
C GLU A 594 2.43 26.21 0.81
N LEU A 595 1.52 25.31 1.20
CA LEU A 595 0.36 24.93 0.40
C LEU A 595 -0.89 24.92 1.27
N GLN A 596 -2.01 25.39 0.73
CA GLN A 596 -3.30 25.35 1.39
C GLN A 596 -4.39 24.84 0.45
N GLY A 597 -5.41 24.17 0.99
CA GLY A 597 -6.61 23.80 0.24
C GLY A 597 -7.85 23.76 1.13
N GLN A 598 -9.00 24.16 0.59
CA GLN A 598 -10.26 24.19 1.31
C GLN A 598 -10.90 22.80 1.34
N VAL A 599 -11.31 22.34 2.52
CA VAL A 599 -11.82 20.98 2.73
C VAL A 599 -13.30 21.04 3.08
N HIS A 600 -14.11 20.28 2.34
CA HIS A 600 -15.52 20.07 2.61
C HIS A 600 -15.83 18.58 2.68
N ILE A 601 -16.40 18.15 3.81
CA ILE A 601 -16.84 16.76 4.03
C ILE A 601 -18.25 16.82 4.58
N ALA A 602 -19.24 16.46 3.76
CA ALA A 602 -20.60 16.29 4.23
C ALA A 602 -20.62 15.20 5.32
N ASN A 603 -21.02 15.57 6.54
CA ASN A 603 -21.03 14.66 7.67
C ASN A 603 -22.26 14.88 8.57
N GLN A 604 -22.65 13.81 9.26
CA GLN A 604 -23.73 13.80 10.25
C GLN A 604 -23.16 13.55 11.66
N CYS A 605 -21.88 13.88 11.84
CA CYS A 605 -21.16 13.61 13.09
C CYS A 605 -21.53 14.69 14.10
N GLU A 606 -22.46 14.37 15.01
CA GLU A 606 -22.85 15.28 16.07
C GLU A 606 -21.91 15.21 17.28
N VAL A 607 -21.78 16.36 17.92
CA VAL A 607 -20.93 16.60 19.09
C VAL A 607 -21.56 15.94 20.31
N GLY A 608 -21.11 14.74 20.66
CA GLY A 608 -21.46 14.10 21.93
C GLY A 608 -22.93 13.72 22.08
N GLY A 609 -23.31 12.59 21.46
CA GLY A 609 -24.54 11.88 21.77
C GLY A 609 -24.41 10.42 21.37
N LEU A 610 -24.71 9.50 22.29
CA LEU A 610 -24.92 8.10 21.93
C LEU A 610 -25.94 8.04 20.78
N ARG A 611 -25.61 7.32 19.71
CA ARG A 611 -26.65 6.85 18.79
C ARG A 611 -27.59 5.92 19.56
N LEU A 612 -28.80 6.38 19.82
CA LEU A 612 -29.94 5.48 19.94
C LEU A 612 -30.07 4.76 18.61
N ALA A 613 -30.00 3.43 18.65
CA ALA A 613 -30.20 2.57 17.52
C ALA A 613 -31.54 2.88 16.85
N ALA A 614 -31.51 3.27 15.57
CA ALA A 614 -32.70 3.19 14.73
C ALA A 614 -32.93 1.71 14.40
N ALA A 615 -33.63 1.01 15.30
CA ALA A 615 -34.36 -0.19 14.96
C ALA A 615 -35.61 0.24 14.19
N GLY A 616 -35.84 -0.39 13.05
CA GLY A 616 -36.95 -0.08 12.17
C GLY A 616 -38.32 -0.34 12.80
N ALA A 617 -39.29 0.42 12.32
CA ALA A 617 -40.66 -0.03 12.17
C ALA A 617 -41.22 0.63 10.90
N GLU A 618 -41.46 -0.20 9.89
CA GLU A 618 -42.52 0.04 8.91
C GLU A 618 -43.83 0.23 9.66
N GLU A 619 -44.62 1.24 9.29
CA GLU A 619 -46.06 1.10 9.11
C GLU A 619 -46.63 2.29 8.33
N ALA A 620 -47.78 2.05 7.72
CA ALA A 620 -48.23 2.60 6.46
C ALA A 620 -49.34 3.67 6.58
N GLN A 621 -49.48 4.50 5.52
CA GLN A 621 -50.71 5.21 5.03
C GLN A 621 -51.31 6.31 5.96
N VAL A 622 -51.89 7.45 5.55
CA VAL A 622 -52.39 8.10 4.30
C VAL A 622 -52.66 9.61 4.61
N PRO A 623 -52.84 10.53 3.64
CA PRO A 623 -52.72 11.99 3.81
C PRO A 623 -54.06 12.76 3.93
N GLY A 624 -54.03 13.99 4.52
CA GLY A 624 -55.13 14.96 4.41
C GLY A 624 -55.06 16.26 5.26
N VAL A 625 -54.54 17.34 4.64
CA VAL A 625 -54.95 18.80 4.60
C VAL A 625 -55.30 19.62 5.91
N PRO A 626 -55.35 20.98 5.92
CA PRO A 626 -54.26 21.86 6.39
C PRO A 626 -54.70 22.98 7.39
N ASP A 627 -53.73 23.88 7.68
CA ASP A 627 -53.84 25.28 8.16
C ASP A 627 -54.32 25.56 9.61
N ALA A 628 -53.46 26.20 10.42
CA ALA A 628 -53.44 27.67 10.54
C ALA A 628 -52.66 28.20 11.79
N VAL A 629 -51.93 29.31 11.55
CA VAL A 629 -51.62 30.49 12.40
C VAL A 629 -50.84 30.41 13.73
N VAL A 630 -49.59 30.89 13.65
CA VAL A 630 -48.97 32.04 14.36
C VAL A 630 -49.68 32.56 15.64
N ALA A 631 -48.96 32.62 16.77
CA ALA A 631 -48.67 33.85 17.53
C ALA A 631 -47.89 33.57 18.83
N ALA A 632 -46.99 34.49 19.15
CA ALA A 632 -46.10 34.47 20.29
C ALA A 632 -46.50 35.50 21.37
N LEU A 633 -45.97 35.28 22.59
CA LEU A 633 -45.72 36.23 23.72
C LEU A 633 -46.88 36.50 24.72
N PRO A 634 -46.60 36.98 25.96
CA PRO A 634 -45.47 36.73 26.87
C PRO A 634 -45.88 36.50 28.35
N ALA A 635 -44.87 36.37 29.22
CA ALA A 635 -44.91 36.09 30.66
C ALA A 635 -45.52 37.17 31.57
N VAL A 636 -46.08 36.76 32.73
CA VAL A 636 -46.21 37.56 33.96
C VAL A 636 -45.94 36.70 35.20
N LEU A 637 -45.18 37.30 36.13
CA LEU A 637 -44.63 36.80 37.39
C LEU A 637 -45.65 36.72 38.56
N GLY A 638 -45.40 35.83 39.53
CA GLY A 638 -45.83 36.00 40.92
C GLY A 638 -45.41 34.84 41.86
N PRO A 639 -44.99 35.08 43.12
CA PRO A 639 -44.03 34.26 43.87
C PRO A 639 -44.59 33.60 45.16
N ASP A 640 -43.87 32.62 45.74
CA ASP A 640 -43.36 32.64 47.13
C ASP A 640 -42.85 31.26 47.63
N THR A 641 -41.61 31.31 48.13
CA THR A 641 -40.62 30.34 48.69
C THR A 641 -41.04 29.57 49.98
N PRO A 642 -40.25 28.63 50.60
CA PRO A 642 -38.79 28.42 50.56
C PRO A 642 -38.20 26.98 50.62
N ALA A 643 -36.87 26.95 50.51
CA ALA A 643 -35.90 25.84 50.40
C ALA A 643 -35.81 24.84 51.58
N PRO A 644 -34.99 23.78 51.42
CA PRO A 644 -33.79 23.71 52.27
C PRO A 644 -32.46 23.36 51.56
N ALA A 645 -31.42 24.07 52.03
CA ALA A 645 -30.03 23.72 52.30
C ALA A 645 -29.18 22.81 51.38
N LYS A 646 -28.06 23.40 50.94
CA LYS A 646 -26.80 22.77 50.50
C LYS A 646 -26.20 21.82 51.55
N PRO A 647 -25.28 20.94 51.09
CA PRO A 647 -23.97 20.86 51.72
C PRO A 647 -22.89 21.31 50.73
N GLY A 648 -22.02 22.21 51.20
CA GLY A 648 -20.78 22.56 50.51
C GLY A 648 -19.74 21.45 50.62
N GLY A 649 -18.95 21.31 49.55
CA GLY A 649 -17.80 20.40 49.50
C GLY A 649 -16.92 20.73 48.29
N LEU A 650 -16.09 21.76 48.44
CA LEU A 650 -14.85 22.05 47.71
C LEU A 650 -14.75 21.55 46.25
N GLY A 651 -15.18 22.39 45.32
CA GLY A 651 -14.68 22.33 43.94
C GLY A 651 -13.17 22.57 43.95
N ARG A 652 -12.37 21.50 43.90
CA ARG A 652 -10.99 21.61 43.42
C ARG A 652 -11.09 22.26 42.04
N LEU A 653 -10.44 23.42 41.88
CA LEU A 653 -10.17 23.97 40.56
C LEU A 653 -9.72 22.81 39.65
N ARG A 654 -10.49 22.52 38.60
CA ARG A 654 -10.08 21.56 37.57
C ARG A 654 -8.76 22.07 37.02
N ASP A 655 -7.68 21.37 37.37
CA ASP A 655 -6.34 21.71 36.93
C ASP A 655 -6.35 21.69 35.39
N PRO A 656 -6.06 22.82 34.70
CA PRO A 656 -6.20 22.93 33.26
C PRO A 656 -5.19 22.06 32.48
N ASN A 657 -4.49 21.13 33.13
CA ASN A 657 -3.50 20.24 32.53
C ASN A 657 -3.86 18.74 32.64
N THR A 658 -5.07 18.38 33.09
CA THR A 658 -5.55 16.99 33.15
C THR A 658 -5.77 16.39 31.75
N CYS A 659 -5.40 15.13 31.55
CA CYS A 659 -5.68 14.35 30.34
C CYS A 659 -6.85 13.41 30.57
N PHE A 660 -7.61 13.11 29.52
CA PHE A 660 -8.68 12.12 29.57
C PHE A 660 -8.30 10.93 28.71
N PHE A 661 -8.34 9.72 29.28
CA PHE A 661 -7.93 8.50 28.61
C PHE A 661 -8.73 7.31 29.14
N GLU A 662 -9.29 6.49 28.25
CA GLU A 662 -10.07 5.28 28.58
C GLU A 662 -11.17 5.52 29.65
N GLY A 663 -11.89 6.64 29.53
CA GLY A 663 -12.97 6.98 30.46
C GLY A 663 -12.52 7.57 31.80
N GLN A 664 -11.21 7.71 32.05
CA GLN A 664 -10.67 8.24 33.31
C GLN A 664 -9.92 9.57 33.10
N GLN A 665 -10.16 10.54 34.00
CA GLN A 665 -9.35 11.76 34.08
C GLN A 665 -8.07 11.50 34.86
N ARG A 666 -6.93 11.85 34.26
CA ARG A 666 -5.59 11.68 34.80
C ARG A 666 -4.91 13.06 34.97
N PRO A 667 -4.33 13.36 36.15
CA PRO A 667 -3.64 14.62 36.35
C PRO A 667 -2.34 14.70 35.53
N HIS A 668 -1.86 15.92 35.30
CA HIS A 668 -0.57 16.13 34.64
C HIS A 668 0.55 15.41 35.40
N GLY A 669 1.39 14.68 34.67
CA GLY A 669 2.48 13.87 35.20
C GLY A 669 2.08 12.44 35.57
N ALA A 670 0.78 12.10 35.58
CA ALA A 670 0.32 10.74 35.84
C ALA A 670 0.85 9.77 34.78
N ARG A 671 1.24 8.57 35.23
CA ARG A 671 1.66 7.45 34.38
C ARG A 671 0.77 6.24 34.66
N TRP A 672 0.32 5.54 33.62
CA TRP A 672 -0.53 4.35 33.75
C TRP A 672 -0.35 3.43 32.53
N ALA A 673 -0.69 2.14 32.69
CA ALA A 673 -0.77 1.21 31.57
C ALA A 673 -2.19 1.25 30.97
N PRO A 674 -2.33 1.28 29.63
CA PRO A 674 -3.62 1.29 28.97
C PRO A 674 -4.32 -0.08 29.03
N ASN A 675 -5.64 -0.11 29.04
CA ASN A 675 -6.43 -1.33 29.14
C ASN A 675 -6.27 -2.27 27.91
N TYR A 676 -5.96 -1.72 26.74
CA TYR A 676 -5.73 -2.52 25.52
C TYR A 676 -4.37 -3.21 25.49
N ASP A 677 -3.39 -2.72 26.25
CA ASP A 677 -2.05 -3.27 26.34
C ASP A 677 -1.44 -2.98 27.73
N PRO A 678 -1.91 -3.69 28.77
CA PRO A 678 -1.56 -3.41 30.15
C PRO A 678 -0.11 -3.78 30.49
N LEU A 679 0.57 -4.55 29.62
CA LEU A 679 1.90 -5.09 29.87
C LEU A 679 2.98 -4.35 29.09
N CYS A 680 2.71 -3.94 27.83
CA CYS A 680 3.74 -3.43 26.91
C CYS A 680 3.65 -1.94 26.57
N SER A 681 2.70 -1.21 27.13
CA SER A 681 2.53 0.22 26.85
C SER A 681 2.46 1.04 28.14
N LEU A 682 3.16 2.18 28.18
CA LEU A 682 3.10 3.12 29.30
C LEU A 682 2.65 4.49 28.80
N CYS A 683 1.48 4.91 29.27
CA CYS A 683 0.91 6.21 28.96
C CYS A 683 1.26 7.24 30.02
N THR A 684 1.56 8.47 29.61
CA THR A 684 1.83 9.60 30.49
C THR A 684 1.01 10.82 30.10
N CYS A 685 0.47 11.54 31.09
CA CYS A 685 -0.29 12.76 30.86
C CYS A 685 0.61 14.00 30.87
N GLN A 686 0.83 14.63 29.72
CA GLN A 686 1.60 15.87 29.59
C GLN A 686 0.71 17.01 29.09
N ARG A 687 0.31 17.92 29.99
CA ARG A 687 -0.45 19.14 29.69
C ARG A 687 -1.63 18.90 28.73
N ARG A 688 -2.56 18.02 29.13
CA ARG A 688 -3.73 17.51 28.37
C ARG A 688 -3.47 16.47 27.28
N THR A 689 -2.22 16.25 26.88
CA THR A 689 -1.87 15.23 25.88
C THR A 689 -1.48 13.93 26.56
N VAL A 690 -2.09 12.83 26.14
CA VAL A 690 -1.66 11.49 26.54
C VAL A 690 -0.59 11.01 25.57
N ILE A 691 0.57 10.66 26.09
CA ILE A 691 1.68 10.10 25.32
C ILE A 691 1.87 8.67 25.78
N CYS A 692 1.56 7.70 24.92
CA CYS A 692 1.74 6.27 25.19
C CYS A 692 2.95 5.76 24.42
N ASP A 693 4.00 5.44 25.17
CA ASP A 693 5.22 4.89 24.61
C ASP A 693 5.26 3.37 24.89
N PRO A 694 5.68 2.55 23.91
CA PRO A 694 5.89 1.13 24.15
C PRO A 694 7.07 0.94 25.10
N VAL A 695 6.97 -0.06 25.98
CA VAL A 695 8.05 -0.46 26.90
C VAL A 695 9.24 -0.95 26.07
N VAL A 696 10.35 -0.22 26.12
CA VAL A 696 11.57 -0.58 25.40
C VAL A 696 12.39 -1.57 26.23
N CYS A 697 12.45 -2.81 25.75
CA CYS A 697 13.18 -3.87 26.44
C CYS A 697 14.71 -3.78 26.21
N PRO A 698 15.53 -4.05 27.23
CA PRO A 698 16.96 -4.22 27.04
C PRO A 698 17.26 -5.44 26.14
N PRO A 699 18.33 -5.41 25.33
CA PRO A 699 18.67 -6.52 24.44
C PRO A 699 18.95 -7.80 25.25
N PRO A 700 18.28 -8.93 24.95
CA PRO A 700 18.47 -10.17 25.70
C PRO A 700 19.86 -10.74 25.44
N SER A 701 20.49 -11.24 26.49
CA SER A 701 21.87 -11.74 26.50
C SER A 701 22.03 -13.21 26.09
N CYS A 702 20.95 -13.88 25.67
CA CYS A 702 20.93 -15.30 25.33
C CYS A 702 20.48 -15.57 23.88
N PRO A 703 20.87 -16.71 23.29
CA PRO A 703 20.57 -17.05 21.90
C PRO A 703 19.11 -17.43 21.62
N SER A 704 18.28 -17.70 22.63
CA SER A 704 16.86 -18.05 22.45
C SER A 704 15.99 -17.49 23.60
N PRO A 705 15.68 -16.18 23.58
CA PRO A 705 14.84 -15.57 24.61
C PRO A 705 13.35 -15.90 24.35
N VAL A 706 12.61 -16.20 25.41
CA VAL A 706 11.19 -16.60 25.37
C VAL A 706 10.35 -15.50 26.03
N GLN A 707 9.24 -15.13 25.41
CA GLN A 707 8.32 -14.13 25.96
C GLN A 707 7.28 -14.83 26.83
N ALA A 708 7.29 -14.55 28.14
CA ALA A 708 6.32 -15.10 29.09
C ALA A 708 4.95 -14.38 28.94
N PRO A 709 3.82 -15.07 29.15
CA PRO A 709 2.47 -14.52 28.93
C PRO A 709 2.10 -13.35 29.85
N ASP A 710 2.84 -13.13 30.93
CA ASP A 710 2.65 -12.10 31.95
C ASP A 710 3.71 -10.98 31.90
N GLN A 711 4.62 -10.98 30.91
CA GLN A 711 5.71 -10.01 30.81
C GLN A 711 5.88 -9.47 29.39
N CYS A 712 6.08 -8.16 29.27
CA CYS A 712 6.33 -7.54 27.97
C CYS A 712 7.69 -7.92 27.37
N CYS A 713 8.73 -7.98 28.20
CA CYS A 713 10.09 -8.20 27.74
C CYS A 713 10.45 -9.68 27.72
N PRO A 714 11.15 -10.15 26.67
CA PRO A 714 11.51 -11.55 26.54
C PRO A 714 12.63 -11.90 27.54
N VAL A 715 12.44 -13.00 28.27
CA VAL A 715 13.34 -13.48 29.32
C VAL A 715 14.06 -14.73 28.86
N CYS A 716 15.29 -14.91 29.33
CA CYS A 716 16.05 -16.13 29.06
C CYS A 716 15.52 -17.24 29.99
N PRO A 717 15.09 -18.40 29.46
CA PRO A 717 14.69 -19.51 30.32
C PRO A 717 15.89 -19.98 31.15
N GLU A 718 15.75 -19.98 32.47
CA GLU A 718 16.77 -20.56 33.36
C GLU A 718 16.89 -22.05 33.08
N LYS A 719 18.11 -22.53 32.84
CA LYS A 719 18.41 -23.95 32.81
C LYS A 719 18.21 -24.49 34.22
N GLN A 720 17.34 -25.50 34.38
CA GLN A 720 17.39 -26.37 35.54
C GLN A 720 18.73 -27.12 35.51
N ASP A 721 19.74 -26.56 36.18
CA ASP A 721 20.95 -27.30 36.52
C ASP A 721 20.81 -27.81 37.96
N VAL A 722 20.64 -29.13 38.04
CA VAL A 722 20.84 -29.96 39.22
C VAL A 722 22.25 -29.72 39.75
N ARG A 723 22.39 -29.02 40.89
CA ARG A 723 23.50 -29.22 41.83
C ARG A 723 23.29 -28.47 43.15
N ASP A 724 22.79 -29.22 44.13
CA ASP A 724 23.07 -29.00 45.54
C ASP A 724 24.58 -29.10 45.84
N LEU A 725 24.96 -28.43 46.94
CA LEU A 725 26.22 -28.50 47.71
C LEU A 725 27.38 -27.56 47.28
N LEU A 726 27.44 -26.38 47.91
CA LEU A 726 28.35 -26.04 49.03
C LEU A 726 28.30 -24.52 49.28
N GLY A 727 27.95 -24.12 50.50
CA GLY A 727 27.64 -22.73 50.88
C GLY A 727 28.83 -21.83 51.20
N LEU A 728 28.58 -20.51 51.15
CA LEU A 728 29.07 -19.40 52.01
C LEU A 728 28.87 -18.02 51.31
N PRO A 729 28.80 -16.88 52.03
CA PRO A 729 27.55 -16.20 52.37
C PRO A 729 27.27 -14.90 51.58
N ARG A 730 26.00 -14.48 51.62
CA ARG A 730 25.55 -13.12 51.27
C ARG A 730 26.17 -12.11 52.23
N ASN A 731 26.90 -11.12 51.71
CA ASN A 731 26.89 -9.76 52.28
C ASN A 731 27.47 -8.73 51.31
N ARG A 732 26.67 -7.75 50.87
CA ARG A 732 27.13 -6.39 50.57
C ARG A 732 26.01 -5.40 50.89
N ASP A 733 26.28 -4.58 51.90
CA ASP A 733 25.46 -3.48 52.37
C ASP A 733 25.26 -2.37 51.30
N PRO A 734 24.20 -1.55 51.43
CA PRO A 734 23.86 -0.45 50.54
C PRO A 734 24.55 0.84 50.98
N GLY A 735 25.60 1.31 50.27
CA GLY A 735 26.34 2.50 50.74
C GLY A 735 27.06 3.37 49.71
N GLU A 736 27.46 2.87 48.55
CA GLU A 736 28.24 3.68 47.59
C GLU A 736 27.49 3.89 46.29
N GLY A 737 26.94 5.10 46.14
CA GLY A 737 26.28 5.55 44.93
C GLY A 737 26.28 7.07 44.79
N CYS A 738 26.07 7.53 43.57
CA CYS A 738 26.00 8.93 43.20
C CYS A 738 24.55 9.25 42.85
N TYR A 739 24.06 10.35 43.43
CA TYR A 739 22.75 10.89 43.07
C TYR A 739 22.90 11.92 41.95
N PHE A 740 22.07 11.82 40.91
CA PHE A 740 22.08 12.74 39.78
C PHE A 740 20.79 13.56 39.72
N ASP A 741 20.89 14.88 39.87
CA ASP A 741 19.73 15.78 39.97
C ASP A 741 18.93 15.93 38.65
N GLY A 742 19.52 15.61 37.49
CA GLY A 742 18.84 15.74 36.20
C GLY A 742 17.64 14.80 36.06
N ASP A 743 17.78 13.55 36.52
CA ASP A 743 16.73 12.53 36.52
C ASP A 743 16.24 12.14 37.93
N ARG A 744 16.80 12.79 38.96
CA ARG A 744 16.50 12.56 40.38
C ARG A 744 16.66 11.09 40.79
N SER A 745 17.72 10.43 40.29
CA SER A 745 17.97 9.01 40.54
C SER A 745 19.32 8.74 41.20
N TRP A 746 19.32 7.75 42.10
CA TRP A 746 20.52 7.21 42.76
C TRP A 746 21.12 6.08 41.93
N ARG A 747 22.44 6.06 41.80
CA ARG A 747 23.16 5.10 40.97
C ARG A 747 24.36 4.53 41.71
N ALA A 748 24.55 3.22 41.65
CA ALA A 748 25.67 2.57 42.33
C ALA A 748 27.04 2.98 41.76
N ALA A 749 28.07 2.96 42.61
CA ALA A 749 29.45 3.21 42.19
C ALA A 749 29.88 2.27 41.05
N GLY A 750 30.61 2.82 40.07
CA GLY A 750 31.05 2.13 38.85
C GLY A 750 30.04 2.14 37.69
N THR A 751 28.78 2.53 37.92
CA THR A 751 27.76 2.51 36.85
C THR A 751 27.97 3.64 35.84
N ARG A 752 27.80 3.34 34.55
CA ARG A 752 27.83 4.31 33.44
C ARG A 752 26.43 4.43 32.83
N TRP A 753 25.97 5.65 32.55
CA TRP A 753 24.65 5.88 31.95
C TRP A 753 24.65 7.15 31.09
N HIS A 754 23.64 7.29 30.23
CA HIS A 754 23.37 8.55 29.54
C HIS A 754 22.46 9.43 30.41
N PRO A 755 22.85 10.67 30.75
CA PRO A 755 22.06 11.52 31.64
C PRO A 755 20.82 12.06 30.94
N ILE A 756 19.73 12.19 31.70
CA ILE A 756 18.54 12.91 31.28
C ILE A 756 18.60 14.29 31.92
N VAL A 757 18.62 15.35 31.11
CA VAL A 757 18.77 16.73 31.60
C VAL A 757 17.58 17.56 31.12
N PRO A 758 16.70 18.06 32.01
CA PRO A 758 15.59 18.94 31.61
C PRO A 758 16.09 20.30 31.10
N PRO A 759 15.45 20.89 30.06
CA PRO A 759 14.28 20.42 29.30
C PRO A 759 14.59 19.46 28.14
N PHE A 760 15.84 19.03 27.95
CA PHE A 760 16.32 18.38 26.72
C PHE A 760 16.15 16.86 26.65
N GLY A 761 15.81 16.20 27.76
CA GLY A 761 15.59 14.75 27.78
C GLY A 761 16.91 13.95 27.78
N LEU A 762 16.86 12.69 27.32
CA LEU A 762 17.99 11.75 27.36
C LEU A 762 19.10 12.14 26.37
N ILE A 763 20.26 12.53 26.89
CA ILE A 763 21.41 12.97 26.09
C ILE A 763 22.26 11.76 25.68
N LYS A 764 22.01 11.22 24.49
CA LYS A 764 22.74 10.04 23.97
C LYS A 764 24.21 10.29 23.62
N CYS A 765 24.62 11.54 23.50
CA CYS A 765 25.99 11.92 23.16
C CYS A 765 26.92 12.13 24.38
N ALA A 766 26.41 12.01 25.61
CA ALA A 766 27.20 12.13 26.84
C ALA A 766 27.01 10.88 27.72
N VAL A 767 28.10 10.37 28.32
CA VAL A 767 28.05 9.22 29.25
C VAL A 767 28.56 9.67 30.61
N CYS A 768 27.69 9.65 31.61
CA CYS A 768 28.02 9.89 33.01
C CYS A 768 28.47 8.59 33.67
N THR A 769 29.40 8.69 34.61
CA THR A 769 29.84 7.57 35.45
C THR A 769 29.84 7.94 36.90
N CYS A 770 29.20 7.12 37.73
CA CYS A 770 29.36 7.20 39.17
C CYS A 770 30.67 6.48 39.51
N LYS A 771 31.58 7.17 40.19
CA LYS A 771 32.88 6.62 40.60
C LYS A 771 32.88 6.35 42.09
#